data_AF-A0A2K5KPR9-F1
#
_entry.id   AF-A0A2K5KPR9-F1
#
_cell.length_a   1.000
_cell.length_b   1.000
_cell.length_c   1.000
_cell.angle_alpha   90.00
_cell.angle_beta   90.00
_cell.angle_gamma   90.00
#
_symmetry.space_group_name_H-M   'P 1'
#
loop_
_entity.id
_entity.type
_entity.pdbx_description
1 polymer ?
#
loop_
_entity_poly.entity_id
_entity_poly.type
_entity_poly.pdbx_seq_one_letter_code
_entity_poly.pdbx_strand_id
1 'polypeptide(L)'
;MAEMKDVFGQEPHPVEDDLYKEPMRKRRKSDRDQRFRAFPSVEQSALKEYEKLESRTRRVLSNTYQKLIQSVFLDDSIPNGVKYLINRLLALIEKPTVDPIYIGLFGSTGAGKSSLINAIIQQAMFLPVSGESICTSCIVQVSSGCCAQYEAKIHLLSDQEWREELKNLTKLLHRTEELGREEADAWNRDEAVEEATWKLQMIYGNGAESKNYEELLRAKPKKKIPTSRVITLKAEEAEELSIKLDPYIRTQRRDWDGEAAEMHIWPLIKHVEVTLPKSDLIPEGVVLVDIPGTGDFNSKRDEMWKKTIDKCSVIWVISDIERVSGGRAHEDLLNESIKACQRGFCRDVALVVTKADKLHLPEYLRERKAGNQAIQSQREAVLERNEMIKLQRTRILKEKLKRKLPADFKVLEASDLVYTVSAQEYWQQALLTEEETEIPKLREYIRKRLLDKKRRTVTKYVTEAFGLLLLTDSFSSTQNLPNEHLHMSVLRRFAEEKVELLEKAIGQCFACMEQPLQEGVRTARTSYRCILRACLVRSKGNQGFHQTLKAVCLKNGIYASRTLARIDLNEALTQPIYDQIDPVFGSIFRTGKPTGSALMPHIDAFKHSLQEKMTEIGIRSGWKYDSCKKNFLIQEISAILGGLEDHILRRKRRVYESLTASVQSDLKLCYEEAAQITGKKACERMKDAIRRGVDRQVAEGMFERAQERMQHQFQQLKTGIVEKVKGSITTMLTLASSQGDGLYKELADVGSEYKEMEKLHRSLREVAENARLRKGMQEFLLRASPSKAGPPGTSL
;
A
#
# COMPACT_ATOMS: atom_id res chain seq x y z
N MET A 1 -23.39 53.03 35.17
CA MET A 1 -22.63 54.25 35.53
C MET A 1 -21.59 54.40 34.42
N ALA A 2 -21.77 55.24 33.39
CA ALA A 2 -21.76 56.73 33.38
C ALA A 2 -20.33 57.27 33.63
N GLU A 3 -19.72 58.20 32.86
CA GLU A 3 -20.09 59.01 31.65
C GLU A 3 -18.98 58.89 30.55
N MET A 4 -19.07 59.22 29.25
CA MET A 4 -20.06 59.86 28.32
C MET A 4 -19.76 61.32 27.85
N LYS A 5 -19.12 61.47 26.66
CA LYS A 5 -19.17 62.58 25.64
C LYS A 5 -18.08 62.34 24.57
N ASP A 6 -18.30 62.14 23.25
CA ASP A 6 -19.09 62.88 22.21
C ASP A 6 -18.39 64.22 21.84
N VAL A 7 -18.18 64.68 20.58
CA VAL A 7 -18.98 64.63 19.33
C VAL A 7 -18.10 64.87 18.06
N PHE A 8 -18.69 64.67 16.85
CA PHE A 8 -18.36 65.21 15.51
C PHE A 8 -17.39 64.48 14.56
N GLY A 9 -17.83 64.35 13.30
CA GLY A 9 -17.03 63.97 12.15
C GLY A 9 -17.45 64.75 10.89
N GLN A 10 -16.63 64.70 9.84
CA GLN A 10 -16.94 65.17 8.48
C GLN A 10 -15.93 64.59 7.48
N GLU A 11 -16.40 64.09 6.33
CA GLU A 11 -15.58 63.94 5.12
C GLU A 11 -15.50 65.28 4.39
N PRO A 12 -14.48 65.51 3.53
CA PRO A 12 -14.78 65.38 2.10
C PRO A 12 -13.64 64.83 1.19
N HIS A 13 -14.05 64.29 0.04
CA HIS A 13 -13.24 64.05 -1.18
C HIS A 13 -12.95 65.38 -1.95
N PRO A 14 -12.36 65.37 -3.17
CA PRO A 14 -11.04 64.87 -3.60
C PRO A 14 -10.25 65.94 -4.40
N VAL A 15 -9.00 65.66 -4.82
CA VAL A 15 -8.31 66.40 -5.92
C VAL A 15 -7.51 65.41 -6.79
N GLU A 16 -7.60 65.56 -8.11
CA GLU A 16 -6.98 64.72 -9.15
C GLU A 16 -5.66 65.32 -9.72
N ASP A 17 -5.02 64.52 -10.60
CA ASP A 17 -4.08 64.90 -11.66
C ASP A 17 -2.62 65.33 -11.33
N ASP A 18 -1.60 64.91 -12.10
CA ASP A 18 -1.48 63.82 -13.10
C ASP A 18 0.01 63.48 -13.35
N LEU A 19 0.26 62.46 -14.19
CA LEU A 19 1.49 62.18 -14.98
C LEU A 19 2.78 61.77 -14.23
N TYR A 20 3.10 60.47 -14.31
CA TYR A 20 4.15 59.97 -15.23
C TYR A 20 4.12 58.43 -15.28
N LYS A 21 3.74 57.84 -16.43
CA LYS A 21 3.77 56.38 -16.66
C LYS A 21 5.09 55.96 -17.30
N GLU A 22 5.96 55.29 -16.54
CA GLU A 22 7.01 54.44 -17.14
C GLU A 22 6.47 53.03 -17.48
N PRO A 23 6.93 52.42 -18.59
CA PRO A 23 6.39 51.14 -19.04
C PRO A 23 6.86 49.97 -18.15
N MET A 24 5.90 49.20 -17.62
CA MET A 24 6.19 48.01 -16.83
C MET A 24 7.03 46.98 -17.60
N ARG A 25 8.34 46.95 -17.30
CA ARG A 25 9.17 45.78 -17.58
C ARG A 25 8.57 44.58 -16.83
N LYS A 26 8.15 43.55 -17.58
CA LYS A 26 7.64 42.28 -17.05
C LYS A 26 8.56 41.76 -15.93
N ARG A 27 8.15 41.91 -14.66
CA ARG A 27 8.87 41.32 -13.52
C ARG A 27 8.96 39.81 -13.76
N ARG A 28 10.18 39.27 -13.76
CA ARG A 28 10.42 37.83 -13.77
C ARG A 28 9.61 37.19 -12.64
N LYS A 29 8.98 36.04 -12.89
CA LYS A 29 8.35 35.22 -11.83
C LYS A 29 9.33 35.08 -10.67
N SER A 30 8.88 35.44 -9.47
CA SER A 30 9.71 35.46 -8.26
C SER A 30 10.24 34.08 -7.91
N ASP A 31 11.43 34.00 -7.29
CA ASP A 31 12.07 32.74 -6.88
C ASP A 31 11.20 31.84 -5.98
N ARG A 32 10.18 32.40 -5.30
CA ARG A 32 9.16 31.59 -4.59
C ARG A 32 8.50 30.55 -5.51
N ASP A 33 8.14 30.92 -6.75
CA ASP A 33 7.53 30.01 -7.75
C ASP A 33 8.50 28.92 -8.25
N GLN A 34 9.81 29.08 -8.04
CA GLN A 34 10.79 28.07 -8.42
C GLN A 34 11.02 27.01 -7.33
N ARG A 35 10.76 27.35 -6.05
CA ARG A 35 10.92 26.42 -4.91
C ARG A 35 9.79 25.40 -4.80
N PHE A 36 8.56 25.75 -5.20
CA PHE A 36 7.38 24.90 -5.10
C PHE A 36 7.04 24.20 -6.42
N ARG A 37 7.94 23.37 -6.97
CA ARG A 37 7.63 22.50 -8.11
C ARG A 37 7.52 21.04 -7.70
N ALA A 38 6.52 20.34 -8.23
CA ALA A 38 6.31 18.89 -7.99
C ALA A 38 7.48 18.03 -8.45
N PHE A 39 8.39 18.59 -9.25
CA PHE A 39 9.64 18.00 -9.67
C PHE A 39 10.64 19.13 -10.00
N PRO A 40 11.93 19.01 -9.63
CA PRO A 40 13.00 19.79 -10.24
C PRO A 40 12.93 19.70 -11.77
N SER A 41 13.37 20.74 -12.48
CA SER A 41 13.22 20.87 -13.94
C SER A 41 13.63 19.62 -14.73
N VAL A 42 14.70 18.95 -14.31
CA VAL A 42 15.21 17.70 -14.91
C VAL A 42 14.27 16.51 -14.69
N GLU A 43 13.76 16.32 -13.47
CA GLU A 43 12.81 15.24 -13.16
C GLU A 43 11.44 15.49 -13.81
N GLN A 44 11.01 16.76 -13.88
CA GLN A 44 9.75 17.16 -14.54
C GLN A 44 9.82 16.90 -16.05
N SER A 45 10.97 17.19 -16.67
CA SER A 45 11.22 16.85 -18.07
C SER A 45 11.21 15.34 -18.30
N ALA A 46 11.80 14.55 -17.40
CA ALA A 46 11.80 13.09 -17.51
C ALA A 46 10.38 12.51 -17.39
N LEU A 47 9.57 13.00 -16.44
CA LEU A 47 8.17 12.58 -16.30
C LEU A 47 7.35 12.87 -17.56
N LYS A 48 7.45 14.11 -18.08
CA LYS A 48 6.75 14.53 -19.30
C LYS A 48 7.13 13.70 -20.53
N GLU A 49 8.41 13.32 -20.68
CA GLU A 49 8.81 12.43 -21.78
C GLU A 49 8.21 11.02 -21.62
N TYR A 50 8.10 10.47 -20.40
CA TYR A 50 7.39 9.19 -20.20
C TYR A 50 5.88 9.29 -20.49
N GLU A 51 5.22 10.39 -20.09
CA GLU A 51 3.79 10.64 -20.39
C GLU A 51 3.51 10.82 -21.89
N LYS A 52 4.39 11.53 -22.59
CA LYS A 52 4.36 11.74 -24.04
C LYS A 52 4.61 10.43 -24.80
N LEU A 53 5.58 9.63 -24.34
CA LEU A 53 5.87 8.32 -24.90
C LEU A 53 4.68 7.36 -24.75
N GLU A 54 4.06 7.36 -23.57
CA GLU A 54 2.89 6.53 -23.27
C GLU A 54 1.64 6.94 -24.07
N SER A 55 1.31 8.23 -24.09
CA SER A 55 0.14 8.75 -24.81
C SER A 55 0.24 8.55 -26.33
N ARG A 56 1.46 8.70 -26.90
CA ARG A 56 1.71 8.34 -28.30
C ARG A 56 1.57 6.85 -28.56
N THR A 57 2.15 5.98 -27.72
CA THR A 57 1.95 4.52 -27.83
C THR A 57 0.47 4.16 -27.80
N ARG A 58 -0.32 4.72 -26.87
CA ARG A 58 -1.77 4.47 -26.78
C ARG A 58 -2.49 4.90 -28.06
N ARG A 59 -2.15 6.07 -28.63
CA ARG A 59 -2.70 6.53 -29.91
C ARG A 59 -2.38 5.58 -31.07
N VAL A 60 -1.12 5.13 -31.19
CA VAL A 60 -0.70 4.17 -32.22
C VAL A 60 -1.49 2.86 -32.08
N LEU A 61 -1.61 2.31 -30.87
CA LEU A 61 -2.41 1.11 -30.61
C LEU A 61 -3.89 1.30 -30.97
N SER A 62 -4.49 2.44 -30.62
CA SER A 62 -5.89 2.75 -30.95
C SER A 62 -6.14 2.86 -32.46
N ASN A 63 -5.23 3.51 -33.21
CA ASN A 63 -5.31 3.58 -34.68
C ASN A 63 -5.21 2.17 -35.29
N THR A 64 -4.27 1.36 -34.81
CA THR A 64 -4.07 -0.03 -35.25
C THR A 64 -5.31 -0.88 -34.99
N TYR A 65 -5.91 -0.75 -33.81
CA TYR A 65 -7.15 -1.42 -33.45
C TYR A 65 -8.30 -1.02 -34.38
N GLN A 66 -8.48 0.28 -34.67
CA GLN A 66 -9.51 0.76 -35.59
C GLN A 66 -9.32 0.21 -37.01
N LYS A 67 -8.09 0.25 -37.54
CA LYS A 67 -7.73 -0.33 -38.85
C LYS A 67 -8.05 -1.82 -38.93
N LEU A 68 -7.62 -2.60 -37.94
CA LEU A 68 -7.87 -4.05 -37.88
C LEU A 68 -9.36 -4.37 -37.82
N ILE A 69 -10.11 -3.66 -36.97
CA ILE A 69 -11.56 -3.86 -36.85
C ILE A 69 -12.28 -3.54 -38.18
N GLN A 70 -11.88 -2.48 -38.88
CA GLN A 70 -12.45 -2.14 -40.19
C GLN A 70 -12.19 -3.21 -41.25
N SER A 71 -11.01 -3.84 -41.28
CA SER A 71 -10.73 -4.98 -42.18
C SER A 71 -11.47 -6.27 -41.82
N VAL A 72 -11.83 -6.48 -40.55
CA VAL A 72 -12.36 -7.76 -40.04
C VAL A 72 -13.88 -7.87 -40.13
N PHE A 73 -14.60 -6.75 -40.27
CA PHE A 73 -16.06 -6.73 -40.43
C PHE A 73 -16.55 -7.03 -41.87
N LEU A 74 -15.67 -7.50 -42.76
CA LEU A 74 -16.01 -7.82 -44.15
C LEU A 74 -16.25 -9.32 -44.41
N ASP A 75 -15.98 -10.21 -43.43
CA ASP A 75 -16.05 -11.67 -43.64
C ASP A 75 -16.58 -12.41 -42.39
N ASP A 76 -17.37 -13.48 -42.61
CA ASP A 76 -18.23 -14.11 -41.58
C ASP A 76 -17.48 -14.99 -40.57
N SER A 77 -16.17 -15.22 -40.74
CA SER A 77 -15.37 -16.08 -39.85
C SER A 77 -14.03 -15.49 -39.43
N ILE A 78 -14.02 -14.70 -38.34
CA ILE A 78 -12.81 -14.08 -37.78
C ILE A 78 -11.76 -15.15 -37.41
N PRO A 79 -10.56 -15.15 -38.02
CA PRO A 79 -9.53 -16.12 -37.67
C PRO A 79 -9.07 -15.97 -36.23
N ASN A 80 -8.81 -17.10 -35.55
CA ASN A 80 -8.40 -17.12 -34.14
C ASN A 80 -7.18 -16.23 -33.83
N GLY A 81 -6.28 -16.05 -34.80
CA GLY A 81 -5.13 -15.16 -34.66
C GLY A 81 -5.46 -13.68 -34.63
N VAL A 82 -6.41 -13.24 -35.46
CA VAL A 82 -6.89 -11.85 -35.46
C VAL A 82 -7.70 -11.57 -34.19
N LYS A 83 -8.52 -12.54 -33.75
CA LYS A 83 -9.25 -12.45 -32.47
C LYS A 83 -8.30 -12.30 -31.27
N TYR A 84 -7.18 -13.02 -31.26
CA TYR A 84 -6.14 -12.84 -30.24
C TYR A 84 -5.49 -11.44 -30.29
N LEU A 85 -5.10 -10.97 -31.49
CA LEU A 85 -4.55 -9.63 -31.71
C LEU A 85 -5.48 -8.53 -31.19
N ILE A 86 -6.76 -8.59 -31.58
CA ILE A 86 -7.82 -7.66 -31.17
C ILE A 86 -7.95 -7.62 -29.64
N ASN A 87 -8.05 -8.77 -28.99
CA ASN A 87 -8.14 -8.87 -27.53
C ASN A 87 -6.87 -8.34 -26.83
N ARG A 88 -5.68 -8.60 -27.40
CA ARG A 88 -4.40 -8.11 -26.90
C ARG A 88 -4.25 -6.59 -27.04
N LEU A 89 -4.72 -6.02 -28.14
CA LEU A 89 -4.75 -4.58 -28.39
C LEU A 89 -5.67 -3.88 -27.39
N LEU A 90 -6.91 -4.37 -27.25
CA LEU A 90 -7.88 -3.87 -26.25
C LEU A 90 -7.28 -3.90 -24.84
N ALA A 91 -6.73 -5.04 -24.41
CA ALA A 91 -6.12 -5.17 -23.09
C ALA A 91 -4.91 -4.24 -22.85
N LEU A 92 -4.26 -3.71 -23.89
CA LEU A 92 -3.22 -2.68 -23.79
C LEU A 92 -3.79 -1.25 -23.86
N ILE A 93 -4.83 -1.01 -24.65
CA ILE A 93 -5.50 0.30 -24.77
C ILE A 93 -6.27 0.63 -23.48
N GLU A 94 -6.94 -0.35 -22.88
CA GLU A 94 -7.68 -0.24 -21.62
C GLU A 94 -6.78 -0.23 -20.38
N LYS A 95 -5.51 -0.64 -20.52
CA LYS A 95 -4.56 -0.72 -19.40
C LYS A 95 -4.44 0.65 -18.72
N PRO A 96 -4.66 0.76 -17.39
CA PRO A 96 -4.48 2.02 -16.68
C PRO A 96 -3.02 2.47 -16.79
N THR A 97 -2.83 3.78 -16.85
CA THR A 97 -1.54 4.39 -17.22
C THR A 97 -0.42 4.01 -16.25
N VAL A 98 -0.67 4.20 -14.95
CA VAL A 98 0.10 3.69 -13.83
C VAL A 98 -0.85 3.41 -12.67
N ASP A 99 -0.81 2.20 -12.10
CA ASP A 99 -1.48 1.94 -10.81
C ASP A 99 -0.97 2.92 -9.75
N PRO A 100 -1.82 3.55 -8.93
CA PRO A 100 -1.36 4.52 -7.93
C PRO A 100 -0.31 3.95 -6.96
N ILE A 101 0.55 4.82 -6.43
CA ILE A 101 1.48 4.51 -5.34
C ILE A 101 0.79 4.88 -4.03
N TYR A 102 0.28 3.86 -3.36
CA TYR A 102 -0.22 3.97 -2.00
C TYR A 102 0.96 3.99 -1.01
N ILE A 103 1.06 5.06 -0.23
CA ILE A 103 2.03 5.26 0.84
C ILE A 103 1.25 5.28 2.16
N GLY A 104 1.32 4.18 2.92
CA GLY A 104 0.59 4.04 4.18
C GLY A 104 1.36 4.62 5.36
N LEU A 105 0.81 5.64 6.02
CA LEU A 105 1.32 6.17 7.28
C LEU A 105 0.72 5.33 8.42
N PHE A 106 1.52 4.43 9.00
CA PHE A 106 1.09 3.48 10.00
C PHE A 106 1.74 3.79 11.35
N GLY A 107 0.95 4.24 12.32
CA GLY A 107 1.48 4.81 13.55
C GLY A 107 0.47 4.83 14.68
N SER A 108 0.97 4.79 15.92
CA SER A 108 0.15 4.93 17.12
C SER A 108 -0.64 6.25 17.13
N THR A 109 -1.68 6.30 17.94
CA THR A 109 -2.42 7.54 18.18
C THR A 109 -1.53 8.59 18.87
N GLY A 110 -1.65 9.85 18.43
CA GLY A 110 -0.80 10.96 18.87
C GLY A 110 0.59 11.02 18.23
N ALA A 111 0.97 10.08 17.35
CA ALA A 111 2.27 10.05 16.67
C ALA A 111 2.42 11.06 15.50
N GLY A 112 1.49 12.01 15.33
CA GLY A 112 1.63 13.11 14.36
C GLY A 112 1.37 12.78 12.89
N LYS A 113 0.70 11.66 12.57
CA LYS A 113 0.41 11.22 11.18
C LYS A 113 -0.27 12.31 10.32
N SER A 114 -1.40 12.83 10.79
CA SER A 114 -2.23 13.80 10.06
C SER A 114 -1.53 15.15 9.95
N SER A 115 -0.80 15.56 11.00
CA SER A 115 0.09 16.74 10.98
C SER A 115 1.21 16.61 9.94
N LEU A 116 1.79 15.41 9.79
CA LEU A 116 2.80 15.13 8.77
C LEU A 116 2.21 15.17 7.35
N ILE A 117 1.00 14.65 7.15
CA ILE A 117 0.30 14.78 5.85
C ILE A 117 0.06 16.25 5.52
N ASN A 118 -0.52 17.03 6.45
CA ASN A 118 -0.75 18.47 6.31
C ASN A 118 0.53 19.23 5.91
N ALA A 119 1.67 18.91 6.53
CA ALA A 119 2.96 19.48 6.16
C ALA A 119 3.44 19.02 4.78
N ILE A 120 3.34 17.73 4.43
CA ILE A 120 3.73 17.21 3.11
C ILE A 120 2.91 17.86 1.98
N ILE A 121 1.60 18.03 2.16
CA ILE A 121 0.70 18.65 1.17
C ILE A 121 0.76 20.18 1.16
N GLN A 122 1.49 20.78 2.12
CA GLN A 122 1.55 22.22 2.38
C GLN A 122 0.16 22.87 2.57
N GLN A 123 -0.72 22.21 3.31
CA GLN A 123 -2.00 22.77 3.75
C GLN A 123 -2.10 22.62 5.27
N ALA A 124 -1.91 23.72 5.99
CA ALA A 124 -2.02 23.74 7.45
C ALA A 124 -3.47 23.39 7.86
N MET A 125 -3.61 22.60 8.94
CA MET A 125 -4.92 22.20 9.51
C MET A 125 -5.93 21.55 8.53
N PHE A 126 -5.48 21.02 7.38
CA PHE A 126 -6.38 20.45 6.37
C PHE A 126 -7.04 19.13 6.80
N LEU A 127 -6.24 18.15 7.23
CA LEU A 127 -6.77 17.04 8.03
C LEU A 127 -6.86 17.47 9.50
N PRO A 128 -7.89 17.04 10.24
CA PRO A 128 -8.04 17.37 11.66
C PRO A 128 -6.80 17.01 12.47
N VAL A 129 -6.30 17.96 13.26
CA VAL A 129 -5.23 17.75 14.23
C VAL A 129 -5.69 18.11 15.63
N SER A 130 -5.02 17.54 16.64
CA SER A 130 -5.23 17.82 18.06
C SER A 130 -3.92 17.57 18.80
N GLY A 131 -3.57 18.47 19.73
CA GLY A 131 -2.42 18.28 20.62
C GLY A 131 -2.70 17.30 21.78
N GLU A 132 -3.98 17.07 22.08
CA GLU A 132 -4.43 16.42 23.32
C GLU A 132 -5.18 15.10 23.10
N SER A 133 -5.81 14.92 21.94
CA SER A 133 -6.79 13.85 21.71
C SER A 133 -6.59 13.11 20.39
N ILE A 134 -7.26 11.96 20.27
CA ILE A 134 -7.40 11.26 18.99
C ILE A 134 -8.06 12.22 18.00
N CYS A 135 -7.43 12.41 16.84
CA CYS A 135 -7.95 13.24 15.74
C CYS A 135 -8.69 12.34 14.74
N THR A 136 -7.98 11.54 13.96
CA THR A 136 -8.55 10.73 12.87
C THR A 136 -9.22 9.43 13.34
N SER A 137 -10.52 9.24 13.01
CA SER A 137 -11.34 8.07 13.40
C SER A 137 -11.52 6.98 12.31
N CYS A 138 -11.11 7.27 11.07
CA CYS A 138 -11.27 6.38 9.92
C CYS A 138 -10.04 6.46 8.99
N ILE A 139 -9.94 5.56 8.00
CA ILE A 139 -8.87 5.63 7.01
C ILE A 139 -9.13 6.82 6.08
N VAL A 140 -8.14 7.71 5.93
CA VAL A 140 -8.22 8.87 5.02
C VAL A 140 -7.17 8.71 3.93
N GLN A 141 -7.58 8.75 2.67
CA GLN A 141 -6.72 8.71 1.50
C GLN A 141 -6.64 10.12 0.91
N VAL A 142 -5.45 10.67 0.73
CA VAL A 142 -5.21 11.98 0.13
C VAL A 142 -4.41 11.81 -1.16
N SER A 143 -4.95 12.28 -2.28
CA SER A 143 -4.33 12.22 -3.61
C SER A 143 -4.42 13.58 -4.31
N SER A 144 -3.56 13.80 -5.31
CA SER A 144 -3.74 14.91 -6.27
C SER A 144 -4.48 14.38 -7.50
N GLY A 145 -5.49 15.12 -7.95
CA GLY A 145 -6.22 14.84 -9.19
C GLY A 145 -6.06 15.94 -10.25
N CYS A 146 -6.80 15.78 -11.35
CA CYS A 146 -6.94 16.77 -12.42
C CYS A 146 -8.10 17.77 -12.21
N CYS A 147 -8.84 17.68 -11.10
CA CYS A 147 -9.95 18.60 -10.80
C CYS A 147 -9.45 20.01 -10.47
N ALA A 148 -10.29 21.02 -10.72
CA ALA A 148 -10.04 22.40 -10.30
C ALA A 148 -10.36 22.61 -8.80
N GLN A 149 -11.45 22.00 -8.33
CA GLN A 149 -11.95 22.04 -6.95
C GLN A 149 -11.32 20.95 -6.08
N TYR A 150 -11.33 21.18 -4.76
CA TYR A 150 -11.12 20.14 -3.76
C TYR A 150 -12.38 19.25 -3.70
N GLU A 151 -12.22 17.94 -3.75
CA GLU A 151 -13.32 16.96 -3.67
C GLU A 151 -13.04 15.93 -2.57
N ALA A 152 -14.05 15.58 -1.78
CA ALA A 152 -13.98 14.43 -0.88
C ALA A 152 -15.17 13.49 -1.05
N LYS A 153 -14.90 12.18 -0.97
CA LYS A 153 -15.88 11.09 -0.98
C LYS A 153 -15.78 10.32 0.32
N ILE A 154 -16.83 10.40 1.12
CA ILE A 154 -16.97 9.64 2.36
C ILE A 154 -17.73 8.37 2.02
N HIS A 155 -17.04 7.25 2.03
CA HIS A 155 -17.63 5.94 1.79
C HIS A 155 -18.21 5.40 3.08
N LEU A 156 -19.47 4.97 3.02
CA LEU A 156 -20.17 4.35 4.14
C LEU A 156 -20.14 2.82 4.01
N LEU A 157 -20.37 2.14 5.13
CA LEU A 157 -20.63 0.70 5.16
C LEU A 157 -21.86 0.38 4.32
N SER A 158 -21.84 -0.75 3.61
CA SER A 158 -23.02 -1.26 2.92
C SER A 158 -24.11 -1.67 3.93
N ASP A 159 -25.34 -1.83 3.45
CA ASP A 159 -26.44 -2.34 4.27
C ASP A 159 -26.14 -3.71 4.90
N GLN A 160 -25.45 -4.59 4.18
CA GLN A 160 -25.02 -5.89 4.71
C GLN A 160 -23.92 -5.73 5.77
N GLU A 161 -22.93 -4.89 5.52
CA GLU A 161 -21.85 -4.61 6.48
C GLU A 161 -22.39 -4.00 7.79
N TRP A 162 -23.38 -3.10 7.70
CA TRP A 162 -24.05 -2.54 8.88
C TRP A 162 -24.94 -3.55 9.60
N ARG A 163 -25.68 -4.41 8.89
CA ARG A 163 -26.50 -5.48 9.51
C ARG A 163 -25.64 -6.46 10.32
N GLU A 164 -24.47 -6.83 9.80
CA GLU A 164 -23.50 -7.66 10.51
C GLU A 164 -22.97 -7.00 11.79
N GLU A 165 -22.55 -5.72 11.71
CA GLU A 165 -22.13 -4.94 12.88
C GLU A 165 -23.27 -4.78 13.91
N LEU A 166 -24.48 -4.41 13.46
CA LEU A 166 -25.67 -4.24 14.30
C LEU A 166 -26.04 -5.52 15.07
N LYS A 167 -25.91 -6.68 14.43
CA LYS A 167 -26.10 -8.00 15.06
C LYS A 167 -25.05 -8.26 16.15
N ASN A 168 -23.81 -7.80 15.97
CA ASN A 168 -22.75 -7.92 16.97
C ASN A 168 -22.93 -6.93 18.12
N LEU A 169 -23.31 -5.68 17.83
CA LEU A 169 -23.61 -4.64 18.83
C LEU A 169 -24.76 -5.07 19.75
N THR A 170 -25.88 -5.50 19.17
CA THR A 170 -27.05 -5.99 19.95
C THR A 170 -26.71 -7.23 20.77
N LYS A 171 -26.01 -8.23 20.21
CA LYS A 171 -25.53 -9.40 20.98
C LYS A 171 -24.59 -9.04 22.13
N LEU A 172 -23.77 -8.00 22.00
CA LEU A 172 -22.91 -7.54 23.09
C LEU A 172 -23.72 -6.87 24.21
N LEU A 173 -24.66 -5.99 23.84
CA LEU A 173 -25.49 -5.22 24.77
C LEU A 173 -26.60 -6.05 25.43
N HIS A 174 -27.05 -7.13 24.80
CA HIS A 174 -28.09 -8.00 25.35
C HIS A 174 -27.62 -8.65 26.66
N ARG A 175 -28.11 -8.10 27.76
CA ARG A 175 -28.07 -8.70 29.09
C ARG A 175 -29.27 -9.64 29.22
N THR A 176 -29.03 -10.89 29.57
CA THR A 176 -30.05 -11.69 30.24
C THR A 176 -30.29 -11.06 31.61
N GLU A 177 -31.54 -10.79 31.97
CA GLU A 177 -31.86 -10.16 33.25
C GLU A 177 -31.58 -11.12 34.41
N GLU A 178 -30.45 -10.95 35.11
CA GLU A 178 -30.25 -11.54 36.44
C GLU A 178 -30.88 -10.61 37.49
N LEU A 179 -32.01 -11.04 38.05
CA LEU A 179 -32.59 -10.49 39.28
C LEU A 179 -31.58 -10.67 40.42
N GLY A 180 -31.03 -9.56 40.93
CA GLY A 180 -30.02 -9.56 41.99
C GLY A 180 -28.85 -8.64 41.68
N ARG A 181 -29.10 -7.32 41.72
CA ARG A 181 -28.07 -6.30 41.52
C ARG A 181 -27.38 -6.03 42.86
N GLU A 182 -26.16 -6.54 43.03
CA GLU A 182 -25.16 -5.80 43.82
C GLU A 182 -24.69 -4.62 42.96
N GLU A 183 -24.58 -3.45 43.56
CA GLU A 183 -24.30 -2.20 42.86
C GLU A 183 -22.86 -2.16 42.38
N ALA A 184 -22.63 -2.62 41.14
CA ALA A 184 -21.35 -2.45 40.48
C ALA A 184 -21.07 -0.95 40.28
N ASP A 185 -20.02 -0.45 40.94
CA ASP A 185 -19.60 0.95 40.91
C ASP A 185 -19.68 1.58 39.51
N ALA A 186 -20.33 2.74 39.43
CA ALA A 186 -20.56 3.47 38.18
C ALA A 186 -19.27 3.82 37.41
N TRP A 187 -18.11 3.76 38.08
CA TRP A 187 -16.78 4.12 37.61
C TRP A 187 -16.09 3.06 36.73
N ASN A 188 -16.66 1.86 36.53
CA ASN A 188 -15.95 0.74 35.91
C ASN A 188 -16.77 0.00 34.82
N ARG A 189 -17.38 0.77 33.92
CA ARG A 189 -18.14 0.28 32.75
C ARG A 189 -17.17 -0.18 31.63
N ASP A 190 -17.45 -1.31 30.97
CA ASP A 190 -16.52 -1.85 29.96
C ASP A 190 -16.56 -1.03 28.66
N GLU A 191 -15.38 -0.62 28.17
CA GLU A 191 -15.17 0.16 26.95
C GLU A 191 -15.93 -0.43 25.74
N ALA A 192 -16.02 -1.76 25.62
CA ALA A 192 -16.71 -2.42 24.51
C ALA A 192 -18.21 -2.14 24.52
N VAL A 193 -18.84 -2.18 25.70
CA VAL A 193 -20.28 -1.90 25.87
C VAL A 193 -20.57 -0.41 25.76
N GLU A 194 -19.67 0.45 26.24
CA GLU A 194 -19.79 1.90 26.03
C GLU A 194 -19.71 2.28 24.55
N GLU A 195 -18.72 1.77 23.83
CA GLU A 195 -18.57 2.03 22.39
C GLU A 195 -19.79 1.50 21.62
N ALA A 196 -20.31 0.32 21.99
CA ALA A 196 -21.51 -0.22 21.36
C ALA A 196 -22.77 0.58 21.65
N THR A 197 -22.97 0.99 22.91
CA THR A 197 -24.08 1.87 23.33
C THR A 197 -24.05 3.18 22.53
N TRP A 198 -22.89 3.83 22.52
CA TRP A 198 -22.68 5.09 21.81
C TRP A 198 -22.94 4.96 20.30
N LYS A 199 -22.42 3.90 19.66
CA LYS A 199 -22.68 3.62 18.23
C LYS A 199 -24.16 3.53 17.90
N LEU A 200 -24.97 2.87 18.73
CA LEU A 200 -26.42 2.79 18.52
C LEU A 200 -27.12 4.12 18.79
N GLN A 201 -26.75 4.83 19.86
CA GLN A 201 -27.33 6.13 20.22
C GLN A 201 -27.08 7.22 19.18
N MET A 202 -25.91 7.19 18.52
CA MET A 202 -25.60 8.11 17.41
C MET A 202 -26.48 7.87 16.18
N ILE A 203 -26.68 6.61 15.78
CA ILE A 203 -27.44 6.26 14.57
C ILE A 203 -28.96 6.31 14.79
N TYR A 204 -29.46 5.78 15.90
CA TYR A 204 -30.89 5.54 16.15
C TYR A 204 -31.48 6.36 17.31
N GLY A 205 -30.64 6.99 18.14
CA GLY A 205 -31.07 7.80 19.29
C GLY A 205 -30.99 7.12 20.65
N ASN A 206 -31.17 7.92 21.70
CA ASN A 206 -31.11 7.45 23.08
C ASN A 206 -32.21 6.40 23.32
N GLY A 207 -31.89 5.32 24.03
CA GLY A 207 -32.79 4.15 24.14
C GLY A 207 -32.79 3.25 22.89
N ALA A 208 -31.76 3.33 22.03
CA ALA A 208 -31.52 2.34 20.99
C ALA A 208 -30.75 1.12 21.52
N GLU A 209 -29.97 1.32 22.57
CA GLU A 209 -29.17 0.32 23.27
C GLU A 209 -30.00 -0.75 24.00
N SER A 210 -31.27 -0.46 24.29
CA SER A 210 -32.23 -1.40 24.89
C SER A 210 -33.08 -2.16 23.87
N LYS A 211 -33.03 -1.78 22.58
CA LYS A 211 -33.82 -2.39 21.52
C LYS A 211 -33.15 -3.66 20.99
N ASN A 212 -33.97 -4.63 20.59
CA ASN A 212 -33.46 -5.84 19.95
C ASN A 212 -33.08 -5.60 18.48
N TYR A 213 -32.45 -6.59 17.86
CA TYR A 213 -31.97 -6.52 16.48
C TYR A 213 -33.09 -6.22 15.47
N GLU A 214 -34.25 -6.88 15.59
CA GLU A 214 -35.38 -6.70 14.66
C GLU A 214 -36.05 -5.32 14.80
N GLU A 215 -36.13 -4.79 16.01
CA GLU A 215 -36.57 -3.41 16.28
C GLU A 215 -35.63 -2.39 15.65
N LEU A 216 -34.32 -2.58 15.75
CA LEU A 216 -33.32 -1.68 15.16
C LEU A 216 -33.23 -1.80 13.63
N LEU A 217 -33.62 -2.95 13.05
CA LEU A 217 -33.80 -3.08 11.60
C LEU A 217 -35.02 -2.32 11.07
N ARG A 218 -36.08 -2.18 11.88
CA ARG A 218 -37.29 -1.43 11.54
C ARG A 218 -37.19 0.06 11.91
N ALA A 219 -36.32 0.41 12.86
CA ALA A 219 -36.08 1.78 13.27
C ALA A 219 -35.47 2.62 12.13
N LYS A 220 -36.01 3.81 11.91
CA LYS A 220 -35.42 4.79 11.01
C LYS A 220 -34.22 5.46 11.70
N PRO A 221 -33.04 5.56 11.05
CA PRO A 221 -31.91 6.33 11.57
C PRO A 221 -32.27 7.82 11.76
N LYS A 222 -31.62 8.47 12.74
CA LYS A 222 -31.79 9.91 13.05
C LYS A 222 -31.55 10.83 11.85
N LYS A 223 -30.62 10.49 10.96
CA LYS A 223 -30.29 11.25 9.75
C LYS A 223 -30.47 10.39 8.49
N LYS A 224 -30.87 11.01 7.39
CA LYS A 224 -31.05 10.35 6.08
C LYS A 224 -29.70 9.85 5.56
N ILE A 225 -29.52 8.53 5.52
CA ILE A 225 -28.35 7.88 4.92
C ILE A 225 -28.54 7.84 3.39
N PRO A 226 -27.57 8.27 2.56
CA PRO A 226 -27.67 8.13 1.10
C PRO A 226 -27.74 6.66 0.67
N THR A 227 -28.64 6.34 -0.27
CA THR A 227 -28.77 5.01 -0.87
C THR A 227 -27.52 4.60 -1.64
N SER A 228 -26.77 5.56 -2.19
CA SER A 228 -25.45 5.37 -2.81
C SER A 228 -24.38 4.86 -1.84
N ARG A 229 -24.60 4.97 -0.51
CA ARG A 229 -23.59 4.77 0.54
C ARG A 229 -22.32 5.61 0.34
N VAL A 230 -22.41 6.73 -0.38
CA VAL A 230 -21.33 7.71 -0.58
C VAL A 230 -21.87 9.13 -0.39
N ILE A 231 -21.16 9.93 0.39
CA ILE A 231 -21.38 11.38 0.51
C ILE A 231 -20.23 12.08 -0.23
N THR A 232 -20.57 12.96 -1.17
CA THR A 232 -19.60 13.76 -1.91
C THR A 232 -19.63 15.20 -1.40
N LEU A 233 -18.46 15.73 -1.06
CA LEU A 233 -18.23 17.12 -0.66
C LEU A 233 -17.34 17.79 -1.70
N LYS A 234 -17.59 19.08 -1.96
CA LYS A 234 -16.76 19.92 -2.83
C LYS A 234 -16.54 21.29 -2.19
N ALA A 235 -15.42 21.89 -2.53
CA ALA A 235 -15.00 23.22 -2.08
C ALA A 235 -14.02 23.83 -3.10
N GLU A 236 -13.99 25.16 -3.17
CA GLU A 236 -12.95 25.87 -3.95
C GLU A 236 -11.65 25.96 -3.13
N GLU A 237 -11.76 26.06 -1.80
CA GLU A 237 -10.64 26.28 -0.90
C GLU A 237 -10.38 25.10 0.05
N ALA A 238 -9.11 24.95 0.45
CA ALA A 238 -8.68 23.87 1.34
C ALA A 238 -9.31 23.98 2.74
N GLU A 239 -9.46 25.20 3.26
CA GLU A 239 -10.07 25.47 4.56
C GLU A 239 -11.57 25.15 4.56
N GLU A 240 -12.29 25.56 3.52
CA GLU A 240 -13.70 25.22 3.33
C GLU A 240 -13.91 23.68 3.27
N LEU A 241 -13.06 22.93 2.56
CA LEU A 241 -13.16 21.46 2.59
C LEU A 241 -12.80 20.89 3.97
N SER A 242 -11.78 21.42 4.65
CA SER A 242 -11.39 20.99 6.00
C SER A 242 -12.57 21.11 6.97
N ILE A 243 -13.26 22.26 6.99
CA ILE A 243 -14.44 22.50 7.82
C ILE A 243 -15.58 21.50 7.47
N LYS A 244 -15.82 21.22 6.19
CA LYS A 244 -16.83 20.24 5.74
C LYS A 244 -16.44 18.79 6.07
N LEU A 245 -15.13 18.48 6.12
CA LEU A 245 -14.58 17.14 6.39
C LEU A 245 -14.47 16.84 7.89
N ASP A 246 -14.16 17.83 8.71
CA ASP A 246 -13.89 17.69 10.14
C ASP A 246 -14.92 16.83 10.87
N PRO A 247 -16.23 17.02 10.68
CA PRO A 247 -17.25 16.26 11.41
C PRO A 247 -17.36 14.78 10.99
N TYR A 248 -16.74 14.39 9.86
CA TYR A 248 -16.67 12.99 9.39
C TYR A 248 -15.37 12.29 9.79
N ILE A 249 -14.28 13.05 9.96
CA ILE A 249 -12.95 12.50 10.25
C ILE A 249 -12.64 12.58 11.76
N ARG A 250 -12.97 13.70 12.41
CA ARG A 250 -12.62 13.99 13.81
C ARG A 250 -13.28 13.00 14.77
N THR A 251 -12.49 12.51 15.71
CA THR A 251 -12.97 11.68 16.81
C THR A 251 -13.63 12.57 17.85
N GLN A 252 -14.95 12.47 17.97
CA GLN A 252 -15.75 13.24 18.91
C GLN A 252 -15.34 12.91 20.37
N ARG A 253 -15.23 13.91 21.26
CA ARG A 253 -15.14 13.68 22.71
C ARG A 253 -16.54 13.37 23.25
N ARG A 254 -16.65 12.57 24.32
CA ARG A 254 -17.95 12.20 24.92
C ARG A 254 -18.53 13.29 25.82
N ASP A 255 -17.68 14.16 26.36
CA ASP A 255 -18.00 15.01 27.52
C ASP A 255 -18.03 16.52 27.17
N TRP A 256 -18.25 16.87 25.89
CA TRP A 256 -18.30 18.27 25.45
C TRP A 256 -19.73 18.67 25.11
N ASP A 257 -20.45 19.18 26.11
CA ASP A 257 -21.79 19.78 25.98
C ASP A 257 -21.72 21.19 25.36
N GLY A 258 -21.07 21.30 24.20
CA GLY A 258 -21.05 22.49 23.35
C GLY A 258 -22.02 22.34 22.18
N GLU A 259 -22.62 23.44 21.73
CA GLU A 259 -23.73 23.48 20.78
C GLU A 259 -23.51 22.62 19.50
N ALA A 260 -24.32 21.57 19.36
CA ALA A 260 -24.80 20.97 18.11
C ALA A 260 -23.80 20.81 16.92
N ALA A 261 -22.66 20.15 17.11
CA ALA A 261 -21.81 19.72 15.98
C ALA A 261 -22.50 18.62 15.12
N GLU A 262 -22.78 18.90 13.85
CA GLU A 262 -23.87 18.25 13.12
C GLU A 262 -23.67 16.80 12.60
N MET A 263 -22.49 16.18 12.57
CA MET A 263 -22.35 14.84 11.95
C MET A 263 -22.45 13.67 12.94
N HIS A 264 -23.56 12.93 12.82
CA HIS A 264 -23.92 11.84 13.72
C HIS A 264 -23.77 10.43 13.09
N ILE A 265 -22.84 10.23 12.14
CA ILE A 265 -22.74 8.98 11.36
C ILE A 265 -21.36 8.29 11.34
N TRP A 266 -20.42 8.68 12.21
CA TRP A 266 -19.10 8.02 12.29
C TRP A 266 -19.14 6.47 12.40
N PRO A 267 -20.13 5.81 13.05
CA PRO A 267 -20.20 4.34 13.08
C PRO A 267 -20.37 3.69 11.69
N LEU A 268 -20.93 4.45 10.74
CA LEU A 268 -21.19 4.03 9.36
C LEU A 268 -20.06 4.37 8.39
N ILE A 269 -19.08 5.19 8.79
CA ILE A 269 -17.99 5.59 7.88
C ILE A 269 -17.02 4.42 7.72
N LYS A 270 -16.69 4.10 6.48
CA LYS A 270 -15.77 3.03 6.08
C LYS A 270 -14.37 3.58 5.84
N HIS A 271 -14.26 4.56 4.95
CA HIS A 271 -13.05 5.33 4.65
C HIS A 271 -13.42 6.64 3.94
N VAL A 272 -12.49 7.59 3.89
CA VAL A 272 -12.63 8.86 3.17
C VAL A 272 -11.56 8.94 2.08
N GLU A 273 -11.96 9.34 0.88
CA GLU A 273 -11.06 9.68 -0.23
C GLU A 273 -11.10 11.19 -0.45
N VAL A 274 -9.94 11.83 -0.47
CA VAL A 274 -9.79 13.28 -0.64
C VAL A 274 -8.90 13.52 -1.85
N THR A 275 -9.47 14.16 -2.87
CA THR A 275 -8.78 14.56 -4.09
C THR A 275 -8.52 16.06 -4.03
N LEU A 276 -7.25 16.41 -3.88
CA LEU A 276 -6.78 17.79 -4.01
C LEU A 276 -6.84 18.21 -5.49
N PRO A 277 -6.98 19.52 -5.78
CA PRO A 277 -6.63 20.08 -7.08
C PRO A 277 -5.20 19.72 -7.47
N LYS A 278 -4.85 19.96 -8.74
CA LYS A 278 -3.53 19.64 -9.28
C LYS A 278 -2.40 20.26 -8.43
N SER A 279 -1.72 19.42 -7.66
CA SER A 279 -0.72 19.82 -6.68
C SER A 279 0.69 19.82 -7.27
N ASP A 280 1.43 20.91 -7.05
CA ASP A 280 2.88 20.98 -7.29
C ASP A 280 3.71 20.40 -6.12
N LEU A 281 3.15 19.52 -5.28
CA LEU A 281 3.86 18.86 -4.18
C LEU A 281 3.61 17.35 -4.09
N ILE A 282 2.36 16.93 -4.32
CA ILE A 282 1.99 15.52 -4.51
C ILE A 282 1.74 15.29 -5.99
N PRO A 283 2.64 14.58 -6.70
CA PRO A 283 2.39 14.19 -8.08
C PRO A 283 1.13 13.33 -8.23
N GLU A 284 0.45 13.49 -9.36
CA GLU A 284 -0.67 12.63 -9.75
C GLU A 284 -0.24 11.15 -9.78
N GLY A 285 -1.13 10.27 -9.30
CA GLY A 285 -0.82 8.85 -9.12
C GLY A 285 -0.10 8.50 -7.80
N VAL A 286 0.08 9.45 -6.88
CA VAL A 286 0.45 9.17 -5.47
C VAL A 286 -0.80 9.30 -4.59
N VAL A 287 -0.94 8.38 -3.63
CA VAL A 287 -1.98 8.40 -2.59
C VAL A 287 -1.31 8.25 -1.23
N LEU A 288 -1.36 9.30 -0.41
CA LEU A 288 -1.00 9.22 1.01
C LEU A 288 -2.18 8.65 1.78
N VAL A 289 -1.94 7.70 2.68
CA VAL A 289 -3.01 7.07 3.46
C VAL A 289 -2.74 7.23 4.95
N ASP A 290 -3.57 8.01 5.63
CA ASP A 290 -3.61 8.05 7.10
C ASP A 290 -4.29 6.77 7.59
N ILE A 291 -3.52 5.84 8.14
CA ILE A 291 -4.04 4.61 8.73
C ILE A 291 -4.20 4.88 10.24
N PRO A 292 -5.45 4.97 10.77
CA PRO A 292 -5.68 5.30 12.17
C PRO A 292 -5.01 4.27 13.10
N GLY A 293 -4.65 4.72 14.30
CA GLY A 293 -4.07 3.81 15.30
C GLY A 293 -5.07 2.70 15.62
N THR A 294 -4.59 1.46 15.67
CA THR A 294 -5.44 0.26 15.87
C THR A 294 -6.33 0.43 17.10
N GLY A 295 -7.66 0.36 16.93
CA GLY A 295 -8.59 0.52 18.05
C GLY A 295 -9.99 1.01 17.69
N ASP A 296 -10.72 0.30 16.83
CA ASP A 296 -12.17 0.53 16.73
C ASP A 296 -12.89 -0.82 16.86
N PHE A 297 -14.04 -0.83 17.56
CA PHE A 297 -14.83 -2.04 17.69
C PHE A 297 -15.35 -2.54 16.32
N ASN A 298 -15.52 -1.67 15.32
CA ASN A 298 -16.12 -2.06 14.05
C ASN A 298 -15.25 -3.08 13.29
N SER A 299 -15.77 -4.30 13.13
CA SER A 299 -15.01 -5.41 12.54
C SER A 299 -14.57 -5.14 11.10
N LYS A 300 -15.41 -4.48 10.31
CA LYS A 300 -15.06 -4.10 8.94
C LYS A 300 -13.95 -3.05 8.93
N ARG A 301 -13.97 -2.06 9.83
CA ARG A 301 -12.87 -1.08 9.95
C ARG A 301 -11.56 -1.72 10.42
N ASP A 302 -11.63 -2.72 11.29
CA ASP A 302 -10.44 -3.50 11.68
C ASP A 302 -9.89 -4.37 10.53
N GLU A 303 -10.74 -5.02 9.75
CA GLU A 303 -10.31 -5.70 8.50
C GLU A 303 -9.74 -4.71 7.47
N MET A 304 -10.29 -3.49 7.39
CA MET A 304 -9.95 -2.52 6.37
C MET A 304 -8.52 -1.99 6.50
N TRP A 305 -7.96 -1.82 7.70
CA TRP A 305 -6.56 -1.39 7.81
C TRP A 305 -5.59 -2.48 7.34
N LYS A 306 -5.84 -3.77 7.65
CA LYS A 306 -5.07 -4.90 7.08
C LYS A 306 -5.20 -4.91 5.53
N LYS A 307 -6.43 -4.86 5.00
CA LYS A 307 -6.67 -4.78 3.53
C LYS A 307 -6.03 -3.56 2.86
N THR A 308 -5.79 -2.48 3.62
CA THR A 308 -5.16 -1.25 3.13
C THR A 308 -3.63 -1.33 3.20
N ILE A 309 -3.06 -1.88 4.27
CA ILE A 309 -1.61 -2.07 4.38
C ILE A 309 -1.09 -2.98 3.26
N ASP A 310 -1.86 -3.98 2.85
CA ASP A 310 -1.49 -4.86 1.73
C ASP A 310 -1.69 -4.25 0.33
N LYS A 311 -2.36 -3.09 0.22
CA LYS A 311 -2.41 -2.28 -1.02
C LYS A 311 -1.25 -1.29 -1.10
N CYS A 312 -0.62 -0.97 0.04
CA CYS A 312 0.50 -0.04 0.11
C CYS A 312 1.69 -0.59 -0.68
N SER A 313 2.24 0.25 -1.56
CA SER A 313 3.52 -0.03 -2.23
C SER A 313 4.71 0.33 -1.31
N VAL A 314 4.48 1.28 -0.41
CA VAL A 314 5.41 1.80 0.61
C VAL A 314 4.67 1.92 1.94
N ILE A 315 5.30 1.55 3.04
CA ILE A 315 4.78 1.79 4.39
C ILE A 315 5.75 2.70 5.15
N TRP A 316 5.22 3.74 5.77
CA TRP A 316 5.95 4.58 6.71
C TRP A 316 5.46 4.29 8.13
N VAL A 317 6.32 3.67 8.93
CA VAL A 317 6.06 3.47 10.36
C VAL A 317 6.27 4.80 11.06
N ILE A 318 5.22 5.37 11.64
CA ILE A 318 5.24 6.70 12.26
C ILE A 318 5.35 6.55 13.78
N SER A 319 6.45 7.08 14.35
CA SER A 319 6.68 7.14 15.80
C SER A 319 6.89 8.58 16.26
N ASP A 320 6.47 8.87 17.49
CA ASP A 320 6.94 10.04 18.24
C ASP A 320 8.42 9.85 18.64
N ILE A 321 9.20 10.93 18.71
CA ILE A 321 10.59 10.95 19.18
C ILE A 321 10.72 10.38 20.60
N GLU A 322 9.75 10.67 21.48
CA GLU A 322 9.72 10.19 22.87
C GLU A 322 9.48 8.67 22.94
N ARG A 323 8.79 8.10 21.93
CA ARG A 323 8.34 6.69 21.94
C ARG A 323 9.26 5.76 21.15
N VAL A 324 10.10 6.31 20.25
CA VAL A 324 10.95 5.53 19.33
C VAL A 324 11.93 4.61 20.05
N SER A 325 12.27 4.91 21.32
CA SER A 325 13.27 4.19 22.09
C SER A 325 12.77 3.11 23.05
N GLY A 326 11.45 2.95 23.26
CA GLY A 326 10.93 1.92 24.19
C GLY A 326 9.49 1.46 23.99
N GLY A 327 8.74 2.00 23.01
CA GLY A 327 7.33 1.64 22.82
C GLY A 327 7.13 0.27 22.16
N ARG A 328 6.59 -0.72 22.90
CA ARG A 328 6.18 -2.03 22.33
C ARG A 328 5.28 -1.88 21.09
N ALA A 329 4.31 -0.97 21.14
CA ALA A 329 3.42 -0.67 20.03
C ALA A 329 4.14 -0.27 18.73
N HIS A 330 5.30 0.40 18.81
CA HIS A 330 6.09 0.71 17.61
C HIS A 330 6.72 -0.57 17.00
N GLU A 331 7.15 -1.51 17.83
CA GLU A 331 7.68 -2.79 17.36
C GLU A 331 6.60 -3.67 16.73
N ASP A 332 5.39 -3.66 17.29
CA ASP A 332 4.22 -4.37 16.74
C ASP A 332 3.84 -3.83 15.35
N LEU A 333 3.77 -2.50 15.20
CA LEU A 333 3.50 -1.83 13.92
C LEU A 333 4.58 -2.14 12.87
N LEU A 334 5.86 -2.20 13.28
CA LEU A 334 6.96 -2.60 12.40
C LEU A 334 6.85 -4.08 12.00
N ASN A 335 6.51 -4.98 12.93
CA ASN A 335 6.30 -6.40 12.64
C ASN A 335 5.18 -6.61 11.61
N GLU A 336 4.03 -5.94 11.77
CA GLU A 336 2.95 -6.02 10.76
C GLU A 336 3.33 -5.39 9.41
N SER A 337 4.16 -4.33 9.42
CA SER A 337 4.71 -3.75 8.18
C SER A 337 5.64 -4.73 7.44
N ILE A 338 6.42 -5.54 8.18
CA ILE A 338 7.27 -6.60 7.64
C ILE A 338 6.41 -7.74 7.07
N LYS A 339 5.35 -8.17 7.79
CA LYS A 339 4.40 -9.16 7.27
C LYS A 339 3.71 -8.67 6.00
N ALA A 340 3.37 -7.39 5.88
CA ALA A 340 2.81 -6.82 4.65
C ALA A 340 3.74 -6.94 3.42
N CYS A 341 5.07 -6.83 3.62
CA CYS A 341 6.08 -7.10 2.58
C CYS A 341 6.12 -8.59 2.17
N GLN A 342 5.89 -9.50 3.11
CA GLN A 342 5.78 -10.93 2.80
C GLN A 342 4.44 -11.24 2.10
N ARG A 343 3.31 -10.67 2.56
CA ARG A 343 1.96 -10.86 2.00
C ARG A 343 1.82 -10.37 0.56
N GLY A 344 2.38 -9.21 0.17
CA GLY A 344 1.92 -8.54 -1.05
C GLY A 344 2.84 -7.52 -1.73
N PHE A 345 2.26 -6.36 -2.05
CA PHE A 345 2.84 -5.36 -2.97
C PHE A 345 3.82 -4.39 -2.31
N CYS A 346 3.91 -4.40 -0.98
CA CYS A 346 4.86 -3.53 -0.27
C CYS A 346 6.29 -3.93 -0.62
N ARG A 347 7.06 -2.99 -1.18
CA ARG A 347 8.46 -3.15 -1.56
C ARG A 347 9.40 -2.25 -0.78
N ASP A 348 8.85 -1.40 0.10
CA ASP A 348 9.62 -0.39 0.81
C ASP A 348 9.00 -0.07 2.18
N VAL A 349 9.85 0.04 3.21
CA VAL A 349 9.45 0.36 4.59
C VAL A 349 10.44 1.36 5.17
N ALA A 350 9.96 2.50 5.62
CA ALA A 350 10.76 3.51 6.32
C ALA A 350 10.18 3.80 7.71
N LEU A 351 11.04 4.21 8.62
CA LEU A 351 10.66 4.76 9.92
C LEU A 351 10.68 6.29 9.82
N VAL A 352 9.56 6.94 10.16
CA VAL A 352 9.47 8.40 10.23
C VAL A 352 9.23 8.77 11.69
N VAL A 353 10.21 9.45 12.27
CA VAL A 353 10.20 9.88 13.68
C VAL A 353 9.75 11.33 13.72
N THR A 354 8.56 11.58 14.24
CA THR A 354 7.91 12.89 14.30
C THR A 354 8.24 13.63 15.59
N LYS A 355 7.93 14.93 15.62
CA LYS A 355 8.21 15.85 16.75
C LYS A 355 9.71 15.95 17.05
N ALA A 356 10.54 15.86 16.00
CA ALA A 356 11.99 15.89 16.08
C ALA A 356 12.55 17.23 16.62
N ASP A 357 11.72 18.26 16.72
CA ASP A 357 11.97 19.53 17.42
C ASP A 357 12.06 19.39 18.95
N LYS A 358 11.33 18.43 19.54
CA LYS A 358 11.30 18.27 20.99
C LYS A 358 12.64 17.80 21.54
N LEU A 359 13.23 18.65 22.39
CA LEU A 359 14.44 18.36 23.15
C LEU A 359 14.50 19.28 24.38
N HIS A 360 14.66 18.69 25.56
CA HIS A 360 14.93 19.44 26.79
C HIS A 360 16.45 19.57 26.98
N LEU A 361 16.98 20.78 26.76
CA LEU A 361 18.43 21.00 26.60
C LEU A 361 19.27 20.62 27.83
N PRO A 362 18.90 20.97 29.08
CA PRO A 362 19.70 20.61 30.26
C PRO A 362 19.80 19.10 30.49
N GLU A 363 18.73 18.36 30.20
CA GLU A 363 18.68 16.90 30.30
C GLU A 363 19.54 16.24 29.23
N TYR A 364 19.40 16.68 27.98
CA TYR A 364 20.24 16.20 26.88
C TYR A 364 21.74 16.44 27.15
N LEU A 365 22.12 17.63 27.61
CA LEU A 365 23.52 17.95 27.94
C LEU A 365 24.06 17.12 29.12
N ARG A 366 23.21 16.69 30.05
CA ARG A 366 23.58 15.82 31.16
C ARG A 366 23.78 14.36 30.74
N GLU A 367 22.94 13.86 29.83
CA GLU A 367 23.04 12.49 29.30
C GLU A 367 24.11 12.33 28.21
N ARG A 368 24.42 13.41 27.49
CA ARG A 368 25.45 13.46 26.45
C ARG A 368 26.82 13.12 27.04
N LYS A 369 27.31 11.92 26.75
CA LYS A 369 28.72 11.56 26.93
C LYS A 369 29.56 12.53 26.10
N ALA A 370 30.38 13.35 26.76
CA ALA A 370 31.04 14.50 26.15
C ALA A 370 31.80 14.13 24.86
N GLY A 371 31.37 14.69 23.74
CA GLY A 371 32.12 14.68 22.48
C GLY A 371 33.02 15.91 22.36
N ASN A 372 33.99 15.87 21.44
CA ASN A 372 35.03 16.89 21.25
C ASN A 372 34.51 18.29 20.83
N GLN A 373 33.19 18.48 20.66
CA GLN A 373 32.57 19.77 20.35
C GLN A 373 31.57 20.15 21.45
N ALA A 374 31.72 21.37 21.97
CA ALA A 374 30.73 22.03 22.80
C ALA A 374 29.51 22.40 21.95
N ILE A 375 28.31 22.10 22.46
CA ILE A 375 27.05 22.55 21.85
C ILE A 375 26.80 23.97 22.31
N GLN A 376 26.56 24.87 21.35
CA GLN A 376 26.32 26.29 21.60
C GLN A 376 24.83 26.66 21.49
N SER A 377 24.00 25.81 20.87
CA SER A 377 22.57 26.08 20.65
C SER A 377 21.66 24.87 20.81
N GLN A 378 20.37 25.11 21.12
CA GLN A 378 19.34 24.06 21.13
C GLN A 378 19.15 23.43 19.74
N ARG A 379 19.38 24.19 18.66
CA ARG A 379 19.35 23.70 17.27
C ARG A 379 20.42 22.64 17.04
N GLU A 380 21.67 22.91 17.44
CA GLU A 380 22.77 21.93 17.37
C GLU A 380 22.45 20.66 18.16
N ALA A 381 21.91 20.80 19.38
CA ALA A 381 21.49 19.65 20.19
C ALA A 381 20.43 18.79 19.47
N VAL A 382 19.43 19.43 18.86
CA VAL A 382 18.37 18.73 18.10
C VAL A 382 18.94 18.01 16.88
N LEU A 383 19.83 18.66 16.13
CA LEU A 383 20.47 18.07 14.95
C LEU A 383 21.37 16.88 15.32
N GLU A 384 22.21 17.02 16.35
CA GLU A 384 23.06 15.94 16.85
C GLU A 384 22.21 14.75 17.35
N ARG A 385 21.17 15.00 18.15
CA ARG A 385 20.23 13.97 18.61
C ARG A 385 19.51 13.29 17.44
N ASN A 386 19.13 14.04 16.39
CA ASN A 386 18.46 13.49 15.22
C ASN A 386 19.38 12.54 14.45
N GLU A 387 20.62 12.94 14.16
CA GLU A 387 21.59 12.07 13.47
C GLU A 387 21.95 10.82 14.29
N MET A 388 22.12 10.93 15.61
CA MET A 388 22.31 9.77 16.47
C MET A 388 21.14 8.78 16.41
N ILE A 389 19.90 9.29 16.48
CA ILE A 389 18.70 8.44 16.39
C ILE A 389 18.58 7.79 15.00
N LYS A 390 18.85 8.51 13.91
CA LYS A 390 18.88 7.92 12.56
C LYS A 390 19.91 6.79 12.48
N LEU A 391 21.13 7.01 12.95
CA LEU A 391 22.20 6.01 12.89
C LEU A 391 21.85 4.76 13.71
N GLN A 392 21.38 4.94 14.95
CA GLN A 392 20.99 3.84 15.84
C GLN A 392 19.78 3.07 15.28
N ARG A 393 18.71 3.77 14.90
CA ARG A 393 17.48 3.14 14.41
C ARG A 393 17.67 2.52 13.03
N THR A 394 18.51 3.08 12.16
CA THR A 394 18.84 2.47 10.86
C THR A 394 19.54 1.13 11.05
N ARG A 395 20.48 1.02 12.00
CA ARG A 395 21.14 -0.26 12.33
C ARG A 395 20.12 -1.30 12.81
N ILE A 396 19.32 -0.96 13.83
CA ILE A 396 18.28 -1.84 14.40
C ILE A 396 17.26 -2.27 13.32
N LEU A 397 16.80 -1.33 12.49
CA LEU A 397 15.84 -1.59 11.42
C LEU A 397 16.45 -2.49 10.34
N LYS A 398 17.68 -2.23 9.89
CA LYS A 398 18.37 -3.12 8.93
C LYS A 398 18.60 -4.51 9.50
N GLU A 399 18.89 -4.67 10.79
CA GLU A 399 18.98 -5.99 11.43
C GLU A 399 17.64 -6.72 11.49
N LYS A 400 16.56 -6.07 11.95
CA LYS A 400 15.21 -6.66 11.99
C LYS A 400 14.73 -7.07 10.60
N LEU A 401 14.95 -6.20 9.60
CA LEU A 401 14.62 -6.49 8.20
C LEU A 401 15.46 -7.67 7.67
N LYS A 402 16.78 -7.72 7.90
CA LYS A 402 17.63 -8.85 7.48
C LYS A 402 17.25 -10.19 8.10
N ARG A 403 16.64 -10.21 9.29
CA ARG A 403 16.17 -11.45 9.93
C ARG A 403 14.88 -11.99 9.32
N LYS A 404 13.97 -11.12 8.84
CA LYS A 404 12.62 -11.49 8.37
C LYS A 404 12.39 -11.32 6.86
N LEU A 405 13.29 -10.64 6.15
CA LEU A 405 13.21 -10.38 4.71
C LEU A 405 14.54 -10.74 4.01
N PRO A 406 14.52 -11.10 2.71
CA PRO A 406 15.72 -11.38 1.94
C PRO A 406 16.72 -10.21 1.90
N ALA A 407 18.01 -10.54 1.80
CA ALA A 407 19.13 -9.59 1.85
C ALA A 407 19.15 -8.56 0.69
N ASP A 408 18.43 -8.80 -0.39
CA ASP A 408 18.33 -7.98 -1.61
C ASP A 408 17.02 -7.18 -1.71
N PHE A 409 16.21 -7.15 -0.64
CA PHE A 409 15.06 -6.25 -0.56
C PHE A 409 15.55 -4.79 -0.58
N LYS A 410 15.03 -3.95 -1.49
CA LYS A 410 15.57 -2.59 -1.77
C LYS A 410 15.71 -1.67 -0.56
N VAL A 411 14.93 -1.92 0.49
CA VAL A 411 15.03 -1.27 1.80
C VAL A 411 16.43 -1.43 2.40
N LEU A 412 17.05 -2.60 2.26
CA LEU A 412 18.38 -2.87 2.82
C LEU A 412 19.49 -2.09 2.09
N GLU A 413 19.32 -1.86 0.79
CA GLU A 413 20.19 -1.01 -0.05
C GLU A 413 19.93 0.49 0.12
N ALA A 414 18.82 0.90 0.73
CA ALA A 414 18.50 2.32 0.91
C ALA A 414 19.51 3.01 1.83
N SER A 415 19.95 4.21 1.42
CA SER A 415 20.80 5.09 2.20
C SER A 415 20.09 5.51 3.50
N ASP A 416 18.87 6.03 3.36
CA ASP A 416 18.07 6.59 4.43
C ASP A 416 16.84 5.71 4.67
N LEU A 417 16.78 5.09 5.85
CA LEU A 417 15.61 4.32 6.31
C LEU A 417 14.87 4.99 7.48
N VAL A 418 15.47 6.03 8.05
CA VAL A 418 14.97 6.73 9.21
C VAL A 418 15.01 8.22 8.90
N TYR A 419 13.84 8.86 8.95
CA TYR A 419 13.67 10.29 8.76
C TYR A 419 13.24 10.92 10.08
N THR A 420 13.81 12.06 10.45
CA THR A 420 13.47 12.79 11.68
C THR A 420 12.79 14.09 11.30
N VAL A 421 11.47 14.13 11.44
CA VAL A 421 10.63 15.23 10.93
C VAL A 421 10.00 16.06 12.03
N SER A 422 9.89 17.37 11.78
CA SER A 422 9.08 18.29 12.58
C SER A 422 8.06 18.98 11.69
N ALA A 423 6.78 18.63 11.87
CA ALA A 423 5.68 19.36 11.24
C ALA A 423 5.46 20.74 11.89
N GLN A 424 5.90 20.96 13.14
CA GLN A 424 5.77 22.26 13.82
C GLN A 424 6.79 23.26 13.26
N GLU A 425 8.07 22.89 13.24
CA GLU A 425 9.15 23.74 12.72
C GLU A 425 9.02 23.99 11.21
N TYR A 426 8.35 23.11 10.48
CA TYR A 426 8.05 23.33 9.06
C TYR A 426 7.27 24.64 8.83
N TRP A 427 6.32 24.93 9.74
CA TRP A 427 5.49 26.13 9.70
C TRP A 427 6.09 27.30 10.48
N GLN A 428 6.75 27.04 11.62
CA GLN A 428 7.24 28.08 12.53
C GLN A 428 8.66 28.57 12.19
N GLN A 429 9.53 27.67 11.73
CA GLN A 429 10.94 27.94 11.38
C GLN A 429 11.73 28.68 12.48
N ALA A 430 11.42 28.39 13.75
CA ALA A 430 11.97 29.08 14.92
C ALA A 430 13.29 28.46 15.39
N LEU A 431 13.40 27.13 15.30
CA LEU A 431 14.54 26.31 15.70
C LEU A 431 15.20 25.60 14.52
N LEU A 432 14.41 25.11 13.54
CA LEU A 432 14.89 24.38 12.38
C LEU A 432 14.50 25.08 11.07
N THR A 433 15.41 25.09 10.11
CA THR A 433 15.09 25.50 8.73
C THR A 433 14.24 24.46 8.00
N GLU A 434 13.52 24.85 6.94
CA GLU A 434 12.62 23.95 6.19
C GLU A 434 13.30 22.63 5.78
N GLU A 435 14.57 22.66 5.35
CA GLU A 435 15.34 21.47 4.95
C GLU A 435 15.75 20.58 6.13
N GLU A 436 16.02 21.18 7.30
CA GLU A 436 16.34 20.45 8.54
C GLU A 436 15.12 19.73 9.14
N THR A 437 13.90 20.11 8.75
CA THR A 437 12.67 19.39 9.12
C THR A 437 12.46 18.08 8.34
N GLU A 438 13.28 17.81 7.32
CA GLU A 438 13.24 16.64 6.43
C GLU A 438 11.94 16.37 5.66
N ILE A 439 10.90 17.20 5.82
CA ILE A 439 9.68 17.13 5.01
C ILE A 439 9.98 17.32 3.51
N PRO A 440 10.90 18.21 3.08
CA PRO A 440 11.38 18.24 1.69
C PRO A 440 12.02 16.93 1.23
N LYS A 441 12.77 16.23 2.09
CA LYS A 441 13.37 14.90 1.79
C LYS A 441 12.30 13.83 1.61
N LEU A 442 11.23 13.85 2.41
CA LEU A 442 10.08 12.95 2.20
C LEU A 442 9.35 13.24 0.88
N ARG A 443 9.16 14.52 0.51
CA ARG A 443 8.65 14.88 -0.83
C ARG A 443 9.57 14.39 -1.95
N GLU A 444 10.90 14.53 -1.78
CA GLU A 444 11.88 13.99 -2.73
C GLU A 444 11.80 12.46 -2.86
N TYR A 445 11.67 11.75 -1.75
CA TYR A 445 11.45 10.31 -1.74
C TYR A 445 10.20 9.92 -2.55
N ILE A 446 9.07 10.62 -2.34
CA ILE A 446 7.81 10.42 -3.10
C ILE A 446 8.06 10.60 -4.60
N ARG A 447 8.63 11.74 -5.00
CA ARG A 447 8.97 12.07 -6.40
C ARG A 447 9.80 10.98 -7.06
N LYS A 448 10.92 10.60 -6.42
CA LYS A 448 11.84 9.58 -6.92
C LYS A 448 11.12 8.24 -7.08
N ARG A 449 10.31 7.80 -6.11
CA ARG A 449 9.56 6.53 -6.17
C ARG A 449 8.51 6.52 -7.29
N LEU A 450 7.80 7.62 -7.53
CA LEU A 450 6.87 7.71 -8.67
C LEU A 450 7.60 7.63 -10.01
N LEU A 451 8.65 8.43 -10.20
CA LEU A 451 9.41 8.43 -11.45
C LEU A 451 10.01 7.05 -11.74
N ASP A 452 10.48 6.34 -10.70
CA ASP A 452 10.99 4.97 -10.79
C ASP A 452 9.92 3.94 -11.19
N LYS A 453 8.66 4.12 -10.76
CA LYS A 453 7.51 3.28 -11.15
C LYS A 453 7.07 3.61 -12.57
N LYS A 454 6.84 4.89 -12.88
CA LYS A 454 6.44 5.39 -14.21
C LYS A 454 7.42 4.91 -15.29
N ARG A 455 8.74 5.06 -15.07
CA ARG A 455 9.77 4.52 -15.96
C ARG A 455 9.57 3.03 -16.21
N ARG A 456 9.48 2.20 -15.17
CA ARG A 456 9.33 0.73 -15.32
C ARG A 456 8.04 0.35 -16.05
N THR A 457 6.92 0.98 -15.70
CA THR A 457 5.61 0.70 -16.33
C THR A 457 5.60 1.12 -17.79
N VAL A 458 6.06 2.33 -18.12
CA VAL A 458 6.13 2.82 -19.50
C VAL A 458 7.14 2.02 -20.33
N THR A 459 8.30 1.63 -19.77
CA THR A 459 9.22 0.70 -20.43
C THR A 459 8.51 -0.63 -20.76
N LYS A 460 7.85 -1.28 -19.79
CA LYS A 460 7.12 -2.54 -20.03
C LYS A 460 6.04 -2.36 -21.10
N TYR A 461 5.23 -1.31 -20.99
CA TYR A 461 4.12 -1.00 -21.90
C TYR A 461 4.57 -0.74 -23.34
N VAL A 462 5.58 0.12 -23.55
CA VAL A 462 6.10 0.46 -24.89
C VAL A 462 6.77 -0.75 -25.53
N THR A 463 7.53 -1.54 -24.76
CA THR A 463 8.15 -2.77 -25.27
C THR A 463 7.11 -3.84 -25.64
N GLU A 464 6.06 -4.00 -24.83
CA GLU A 464 4.94 -4.92 -25.06
C GLU A 464 4.11 -4.51 -26.29
N ALA A 465 3.79 -3.22 -26.43
CA ALA A 465 3.10 -2.65 -27.58
C ALA A 465 3.91 -2.76 -28.89
N PHE A 466 5.24 -2.59 -28.82
CA PHE A 466 6.13 -2.74 -29.98
C PHE A 466 6.15 -4.20 -30.48
N GLY A 467 6.21 -5.17 -29.56
CA GLY A 467 6.11 -6.59 -29.92
C GLY A 467 4.78 -6.96 -30.60
N LEU A 468 3.67 -6.35 -30.18
CA LEU A 468 2.34 -6.61 -30.74
C LEU A 468 2.13 -5.97 -32.13
N LEU A 469 2.69 -4.78 -32.36
CA LEU A 469 2.63 -4.12 -33.67
C LEU A 469 3.51 -4.83 -34.70
N LEU A 470 4.67 -5.32 -34.27
CA LEU A 470 5.54 -6.18 -35.07
C LEU A 470 4.86 -7.50 -35.48
N LEU A 471 4.03 -8.10 -34.59
CA LEU A 471 3.20 -9.25 -34.96
C LEU A 471 2.20 -8.87 -36.05
N THR A 472 1.54 -7.72 -35.93
CA THR A 472 0.52 -7.26 -36.88
C THR A 472 1.12 -7.04 -38.27
N ASP A 473 2.27 -6.37 -38.35
CA ASP A 473 3.07 -6.16 -39.57
C ASP A 473 3.53 -7.49 -40.22
N SER A 474 3.82 -8.52 -39.40
CA SER A 474 4.18 -9.85 -39.89
C SER A 474 3.01 -10.61 -40.53
N PHE A 475 1.77 -10.40 -40.09
CA PHE A 475 0.59 -11.02 -40.73
C PHE A 475 0.27 -10.40 -42.09
N SER A 476 0.62 -9.13 -42.33
CA SER A 476 0.52 -8.48 -43.64
C SER A 476 1.64 -8.86 -44.62
N SER A 477 2.64 -9.64 -44.20
CA SER A 477 3.81 -9.98 -45.01
C SER A 477 3.69 -11.37 -45.67
N THR A 478 3.48 -11.42 -46.99
CA THR A 478 3.11 -12.63 -47.76
C THR A 478 4.27 -13.60 -48.09
N GLN A 479 5.27 -13.76 -47.22
CA GLN A 479 6.41 -14.67 -47.47
C GLN A 479 6.29 -15.96 -46.63
N ASN A 480 5.76 -17.02 -47.27
CA ASN A 480 5.79 -18.38 -46.75
C ASN A 480 7.17 -19.01 -46.99
N LEU A 481 7.86 -19.42 -45.92
CA LEU A 481 9.11 -20.19 -46.04
C LEU A 481 8.82 -21.71 -46.09
N PRO A 482 9.55 -22.50 -46.91
CA PRO A 482 9.57 -23.95 -46.74
C PRO A 482 10.08 -24.34 -45.34
N ASN A 483 9.52 -25.41 -44.75
CA ASN A 483 9.87 -25.99 -43.44
C ASN A 483 9.42 -25.24 -42.16
N GLU A 484 8.57 -24.21 -42.22
CA GLU A 484 8.11 -23.50 -40.99
C GLU A 484 7.45 -24.43 -39.94
N HIS A 485 6.60 -25.37 -40.36
CA HIS A 485 5.98 -26.35 -39.45
C HIS A 485 7.00 -27.25 -38.74
N LEU A 486 8.14 -27.56 -39.39
CA LEU A 486 9.21 -28.33 -38.78
C LEU A 486 9.96 -27.51 -37.72
N HIS A 487 10.23 -26.23 -38.00
CA HIS A 487 10.85 -25.34 -37.01
C HIS A 487 9.94 -25.06 -35.81
N MET A 488 8.64 -24.87 -36.03
CA MET A 488 7.69 -24.61 -34.94
C MET A 488 7.40 -25.87 -34.10
N SER A 489 7.41 -27.07 -34.69
CA SER A 489 7.30 -28.31 -33.92
C SER A 489 8.55 -28.61 -33.08
N VAL A 490 9.76 -28.34 -33.60
CA VAL A 490 11.00 -28.39 -32.82
C VAL A 490 10.98 -27.40 -31.65
N LEU A 491 10.52 -26.17 -31.87
CA LEU A 491 10.40 -25.16 -30.83
C LEU A 491 9.32 -25.51 -29.80
N ARG A 492 8.20 -26.11 -30.23
CA ARG A 492 7.13 -26.62 -29.35
C ARG A 492 7.66 -27.69 -28.41
N ARG A 493 8.33 -28.72 -28.95
CA ARG A 493 8.91 -29.80 -28.13
C ARG A 493 9.94 -29.27 -27.14
N PHE A 494 10.83 -28.37 -27.58
CA PHE A 494 11.80 -27.72 -26.68
C PHE A 494 11.12 -26.88 -25.59
N ALA A 495 10.02 -26.19 -25.91
CA ALA A 495 9.29 -25.43 -24.91
C ALA A 495 8.57 -26.34 -23.90
N GLU A 496 8.03 -27.48 -24.34
CA GLU A 496 7.45 -28.51 -23.47
C GLU A 496 8.52 -29.11 -22.52
N GLU A 497 9.66 -29.55 -23.06
CA GLU A 497 10.85 -30.00 -22.29
C GLU A 497 11.27 -28.95 -21.24
N LYS A 498 11.27 -27.66 -21.61
CA LYS A 498 11.65 -26.56 -20.70
C LYS A 498 10.56 -26.23 -19.67
N VAL A 499 9.29 -26.44 -19.98
CA VAL A 499 8.18 -26.28 -19.02
C VAL A 499 8.23 -27.39 -17.96
N GLU A 500 8.56 -28.62 -18.33
CA GLU A 500 8.77 -29.72 -17.36
C GLU A 500 9.96 -29.44 -16.42
N LEU A 501 11.08 -28.93 -16.96
CA LEU A 501 12.22 -28.51 -16.15
C LEU A 501 11.87 -27.35 -15.22
N LEU A 502 11.08 -26.37 -15.70
CA LEU A 502 10.57 -25.28 -14.87
C LEU A 502 9.63 -25.80 -13.78
N GLU A 503 8.73 -26.73 -14.09
CA GLU A 503 7.83 -27.36 -13.11
C GLU A 503 8.62 -28.07 -11.99
N LYS A 504 9.66 -28.81 -12.37
CA LYS A 504 10.55 -29.49 -11.41
C LYS A 504 11.28 -28.49 -10.51
N ALA A 505 11.80 -27.40 -11.09
CA ALA A 505 12.47 -26.33 -10.33
C ALA A 505 11.51 -25.61 -9.36
N ILE A 506 10.27 -25.32 -9.79
CA ILE A 506 9.23 -24.74 -8.91
C ILE A 506 8.92 -25.70 -7.76
N GLY A 507 8.80 -26.99 -8.04
CA GLY A 507 8.60 -28.04 -7.02
C GLY A 507 9.74 -28.05 -6.00
N GLN A 508 10.99 -27.96 -6.44
CA GLN A 508 12.17 -27.87 -5.56
C GLN A 508 12.15 -26.60 -4.69
N CYS A 509 11.80 -25.44 -5.25
CA CYS A 509 11.68 -24.19 -4.48
C CYS A 509 10.63 -24.29 -3.38
N PHE A 510 9.48 -24.93 -3.65
CA PHE A 510 8.39 -25.06 -2.68
C PHE A 510 8.65 -26.17 -1.66
N ALA A 511 9.38 -27.23 -2.01
CA ALA A 511 9.81 -28.27 -1.07
C ALA A 511 10.65 -27.71 0.11
N CYS A 512 11.38 -26.61 -0.09
CA CYS A 512 12.10 -25.92 0.98
C CYS A 512 11.19 -25.45 2.15
N MET A 513 9.88 -25.33 1.94
CA MET A 513 8.92 -24.94 3.00
C MET A 513 8.52 -26.09 3.92
N GLU A 514 8.76 -27.34 3.54
CA GLU A 514 8.21 -28.50 4.26
C GLU A 514 8.78 -28.65 5.68
N GLN A 515 10.10 -28.60 5.85
CA GLN A 515 10.74 -28.66 7.16
C GLN A 515 10.40 -27.45 8.06
N PRO A 516 10.47 -26.18 7.60
CA PRO A 516 10.03 -25.03 8.38
C PRO A 516 8.56 -25.10 8.83
N LEU A 517 7.66 -25.65 7.99
CA LEU A 517 6.25 -25.84 8.36
C LEU A 517 6.11 -26.89 9.46
N GLN A 518 6.75 -28.06 9.31
CA GLN A 518 6.72 -29.13 10.31
C GLN A 518 7.26 -28.65 11.67
N GLU A 519 8.40 -27.93 11.68
CA GLU A 519 8.99 -27.39 12.91
C GLU A 519 8.15 -26.25 13.51
N GLY A 520 7.53 -25.42 12.67
CA GLY A 520 6.55 -24.41 13.07
C GLY A 520 5.34 -25.02 13.76
N VAL A 521 4.75 -26.07 13.18
CA VAL A 521 3.63 -26.83 13.75
C VAL A 521 4.04 -27.48 15.07
N ARG A 522 5.22 -28.10 15.15
CA ARG A 522 5.76 -28.68 16.39
C ARG A 522 5.92 -27.62 17.49
N THR A 523 6.42 -26.44 17.14
CA THR A 523 6.58 -25.30 18.06
C THR A 523 5.23 -24.73 18.50
N ALA A 524 4.25 -24.63 17.60
CA ALA A 524 2.89 -24.22 17.95
C ALA A 524 2.23 -25.21 18.92
N ARG A 525 2.35 -26.53 18.66
CA ARG A 525 1.83 -27.59 19.53
C ARG A 525 2.43 -27.62 20.94
N THR A 526 3.68 -27.20 21.13
CA THR A 526 4.28 -27.12 22.47
C THR A 526 3.99 -25.80 23.19
N SER A 527 3.76 -24.70 22.45
CA SER A 527 3.63 -23.35 23.02
C SER A 527 2.20 -22.80 23.12
N TYR A 528 1.20 -23.35 22.40
CA TYR A 528 -0.14 -22.77 22.30
C TYR A 528 -0.81 -22.50 23.66
N ARG A 529 -0.61 -23.36 24.66
CA ARG A 529 -1.19 -23.15 26.01
C ARG A 529 -0.62 -21.92 26.71
N CYS A 530 0.67 -21.65 26.56
CA CYS A 530 1.33 -20.47 27.11
C CYS A 530 0.87 -19.20 26.38
N ILE A 531 0.80 -19.26 25.04
CA ILE A 531 0.30 -18.17 24.19
C ILE A 531 -1.15 -17.82 24.54
N LEU A 532 -2.03 -18.83 24.61
CA LEU A 532 -3.44 -18.65 24.93
C LEU A 532 -3.61 -18.13 26.37
N ARG A 533 -2.80 -18.59 27.33
CA ARG A 533 -2.80 -18.04 28.69
C ARG A 533 -2.41 -16.55 28.71
N ALA A 534 -1.42 -16.13 27.91
CA ALA A 534 -1.04 -14.73 27.80
C ALA A 534 -2.16 -13.87 27.19
N CYS A 535 -2.89 -14.38 26.19
CA CYS A 535 -4.00 -13.66 25.55
C CYS A 535 -5.27 -13.57 26.44
N LEU A 536 -5.47 -14.52 27.35
CA LEU A 536 -6.67 -14.62 28.21
C LEU A 536 -6.49 -14.03 29.63
N VAL A 537 -5.45 -13.23 29.87
CA VAL A 537 -5.16 -12.59 31.17
C VAL A 537 -4.98 -11.08 30.99
N ARG A 538 -5.55 -10.29 31.91
CA ARG A 538 -5.36 -8.83 32.00
C ARG A 538 -4.70 -8.46 33.32
N SER A 539 -3.83 -7.46 33.30
CA SER A 539 -3.17 -6.90 34.49
C SER A 539 -4.14 -6.28 35.51
N LYS A 540 -5.33 -5.84 35.07
CA LYS A 540 -6.40 -5.30 35.93
C LYS A 540 -7.43 -6.35 36.40
N GLY A 541 -7.12 -7.65 36.28
CA GLY A 541 -8.02 -8.73 36.69
C GLY A 541 -9.19 -8.97 35.72
N ASN A 542 -10.26 -9.57 36.25
CA ASN A 542 -11.39 -10.13 35.47
C ASN A 542 -12.62 -9.23 35.34
N GLN A 543 -12.67 -8.12 36.09
CA GLN A 543 -13.80 -7.19 36.07
C GLN A 543 -13.92 -6.54 34.68
N GLY A 544 -15.14 -6.42 34.15
CA GLY A 544 -15.40 -6.03 32.76
C GLY A 544 -15.06 -7.11 31.72
N PHE A 545 -13.87 -7.73 31.81
CA PHE A 545 -13.23 -8.53 30.74
C PHE A 545 -14.07 -9.61 30.05
N HIS A 546 -15.12 -10.14 30.68
CA HIS A 546 -16.11 -11.00 30.00
C HIS A 546 -16.73 -10.33 28.76
N GLN A 547 -16.94 -9.01 28.77
CA GLN A 547 -17.52 -8.25 27.65
C GLN A 547 -16.49 -8.04 26.53
N THR A 548 -15.23 -7.74 26.90
CA THR A 548 -14.10 -7.77 25.96
C THR A 548 -13.97 -9.15 25.29
N LEU A 549 -14.00 -10.25 26.06
CA LEU A 549 -13.95 -11.61 25.53
C LEU A 549 -15.18 -11.93 24.67
N LYS A 550 -16.38 -11.46 25.03
CA LYS A 550 -17.60 -11.61 24.21
C LYS A 550 -17.40 -10.93 22.86
N ALA A 551 -16.79 -9.74 22.85
CA ALA A 551 -16.47 -9.02 21.62
C ALA A 551 -15.37 -9.70 20.78
N VAL A 552 -14.36 -10.33 21.38
CA VAL A 552 -13.37 -11.19 20.70
C VAL A 552 -14.08 -12.37 20.00
N CYS A 553 -14.94 -13.08 20.74
CA CYS A 553 -15.66 -14.25 20.23
C CYS A 553 -16.66 -13.88 19.12
N LEU A 554 -17.46 -12.81 19.29
CA LEU A 554 -18.38 -12.30 18.27
C LEU A 554 -17.70 -11.86 16.96
N LYS A 555 -16.37 -11.69 16.97
CA LYS A 555 -15.55 -11.28 15.82
C LYS A 555 -14.48 -12.32 15.47
N ASN A 556 -14.81 -13.61 15.66
CA ASN A 556 -13.98 -14.74 15.23
C ASN A 556 -12.54 -14.68 15.76
N GLY A 557 -12.37 -14.37 17.05
CA GLY A 557 -11.08 -14.38 17.74
C GLY A 557 -10.30 -13.06 17.70
N ILE A 558 -10.90 -11.96 17.21
CA ILE A 558 -10.21 -10.69 16.97
C ILE A 558 -10.91 -9.53 17.69
N TYR A 559 -10.16 -8.71 18.40
CA TYR A 559 -10.65 -7.48 19.04
C TYR A 559 -9.59 -6.39 19.09
N ALA A 560 -9.97 -5.16 18.77
CA ALA A 560 -9.17 -3.95 18.99
C ALA A 560 -10.04 -2.94 19.75
N SER A 561 -9.42 -2.18 20.67
CA SER A 561 -10.04 -0.99 21.30
C SER A 561 -9.04 0.16 21.36
N ARG A 562 -9.51 1.34 21.78
CA ARG A 562 -8.70 2.57 21.82
C ARG A 562 -7.74 2.57 23.01
N THR A 563 -8.10 1.87 24.09
CA THR A 563 -7.32 1.83 25.33
C THR A 563 -6.62 0.50 25.61
N LEU A 564 -7.06 -0.60 24.99
CA LEU A 564 -6.53 -1.95 25.21
C LEU A 564 -5.69 -2.43 24.03
N ALA A 565 -4.66 -3.22 24.34
CA ALA A 565 -3.89 -3.92 23.33
C ALA A 565 -4.80 -4.83 22.48
N ARG A 566 -4.54 -4.88 21.16
CA ARG A 566 -5.23 -5.77 20.23
C ARG A 566 -5.12 -7.22 20.70
N ILE A 567 -6.24 -7.92 20.74
CA ILE A 567 -6.31 -9.36 20.94
C ILE A 567 -6.60 -9.99 19.57
N ASP A 568 -5.69 -10.81 19.06
CA ASP A 568 -5.86 -11.54 17.80
C ASP A 568 -5.43 -12.99 18.05
N LEU A 569 -6.38 -13.81 18.51
CA LEU A 569 -6.12 -15.19 18.97
C LEU A 569 -5.61 -16.07 17.84
N ASN A 570 -6.14 -15.87 16.62
CA ASN A 570 -5.74 -16.63 15.44
C ASN A 570 -4.28 -16.32 15.09
N GLU A 571 -3.94 -15.03 14.98
CA GLU A 571 -2.57 -14.59 14.69
C GLU A 571 -1.59 -15.12 15.75
N ALA A 572 -1.92 -14.95 17.04
CA ALA A 572 -1.08 -15.39 18.16
C ALA A 572 -0.80 -16.91 18.12
N LEU A 573 -1.81 -17.74 17.83
CA LEU A 573 -1.66 -19.19 17.72
C LEU A 573 -0.83 -19.60 16.48
N THR A 574 -0.88 -18.83 15.39
CA THR A 574 -0.08 -19.08 14.18
C THR A 574 1.33 -18.47 14.19
N GLN A 575 1.61 -17.50 15.06
CA GLN A 575 2.91 -16.79 15.11
C GLN A 575 4.12 -17.74 15.22
N PRO A 576 4.10 -18.83 16.02
CA PRO A 576 5.22 -19.79 16.05
C PRO A 576 5.48 -20.52 14.73
N ILE A 577 4.46 -20.64 13.86
CA ILE A 577 4.63 -21.17 12.50
C ILE A 577 5.28 -20.10 11.61
N TYR A 578 4.75 -18.86 11.65
CA TYR A 578 5.31 -17.74 10.90
C TYR A 578 6.78 -17.46 11.24
N ASP A 579 7.17 -17.49 12.51
CA ASP A 579 8.55 -17.25 12.93
C ASP A 579 9.55 -18.26 12.32
N GLN A 580 9.12 -19.49 12.00
CA GLN A 580 9.93 -20.50 11.30
C GLN A 580 9.89 -20.34 9.78
N ILE A 581 8.71 -20.05 9.19
CA ILE A 581 8.55 -20.01 7.74
C ILE A 581 8.98 -18.69 7.10
N ASP A 582 8.90 -17.56 7.81
CA ASP A 582 9.13 -16.21 7.28
C ASP A 582 10.46 -16.05 6.50
N PRO A 583 11.62 -16.53 7.02
CA PRO A 583 12.90 -16.41 6.30
C PRO A 583 12.92 -17.18 4.98
N VAL A 584 12.33 -18.38 4.96
CA VAL A 584 12.32 -19.26 3.78
C VAL A 584 11.29 -18.78 2.76
N PHE A 585 10.08 -18.42 3.22
CA PHE A 585 9.01 -17.87 2.39
C PHE A 585 9.45 -16.59 1.69
N GLY A 586 10.13 -15.69 2.41
CA GLY A 586 10.75 -14.51 1.82
C GLY A 586 11.75 -14.88 0.72
N SER A 587 12.59 -15.89 0.94
CA SER A 587 13.64 -16.30 0.01
C SER A 587 13.12 -16.87 -1.32
N ILE A 588 11.99 -17.57 -1.30
CA ILE A 588 11.38 -18.18 -2.51
C ILE A 588 10.91 -17.10 -3.49
N PHE A 589 10.26 -16.04 -2.99
CA PHE A 589 9.70 -14.97 -3.82
C PHE A 589 10.67 -13.80 -4.05
N ARG A 590 11.99 -14.07 -4.00
CA ARG A 590 13.06 -13.10 -4.21
C ARG A 590 13.07 -12.54 -5.64
N THR A 591 13.36 -11.25 -5.78
CA THR A 591 13.58 -10.56 -7.07
C THR A 591 15.00 -10.00 -7.13
N GLY A 592 15.95 -10.77 -7.68
CA GLY A 592 17.36 -10.40 -7.65
C GLY A 592 18.29 -11.47 -8.22
N LYS A 593 19.55 -11.49 -7.75
CA LYS A 593 20.59 -12.42 -8.23
C LYS A 593 20.19 -13.89 -7.99
N PRO A 594 20.60 -14.83 -8.87
CA PRO A 594 20.28 -16.24 -8.71
C PRO A 594 20.85 -16.83 -7.41
N THR A 595 19.97 -17.36 -6.57
CA THR A 595 20.28 -18.37 -5.56
C THR A 595 19.31 -19.51 -5.77
N GLY A 596 19.74 -20.77 -5.63
CA GLY A 596 18.98 -21.97 -6.05
C GLY A 596 17.65 -22.25 -5.35
N SER A 597 17.18 -21.39 -4.44
CA SER A 597 15.86 -21.45 -3.80
C SER A 597 14.85 -20.42 -4.32
N ALA A 598 15.27 -19.51 -5.21
CA ALA A 598 14.45 -18.37 -5.64
C ALA A 598 13.68 -18.65 -6.95
N LEU A 599 12.37 -18.43 -6.93
CA LEU A 599 11.44 -18.70 -8.03
C LEU A 599 11.71 -17.85 -9.28
N MET A 600 11.93 -16.54 -9.12
CA MET A 600 12.04 -15.61 -10.26
C MET A 600 13.27 -15.91 -11.14
N PRO A 601 14.48 -16.19 -10.59
CA PRO A 601 15.62 -16.66 -11.39
C PRO A 601 15.36 -17.91 -12.23
N HIS A 602 14.50 -18.85 -11.81
CA HIS A 602 14.13 -20.00 -12.65
C HIS A 602 13.21 -19.59 -13.81
N ILE A 603 12.31 -18.63 -13.59
CA ILE A 603 11.46 -18.04 -14.64
C ILE A 603 12.32 -17.24 -15.64
N ASP A 604 13.31 -16.49 -15.17
CA ASP A 604 14.26 -15.77 -16.02
C ASP A 604 15.20 -16.72 -16.78
N ALA A 605 15.67 -17.81 -16.15
CA ALA A 605 16.45 -18.84 -16.85
C ALA A 605 15.63 -19.54 -17.94
N PHE A 606 14.35 -19.85 -17.66
CA PHE A 606 13.41 -20.36 -18.65
C PHE A 606 13.22 -19.38 -19.82
N LYS A 607 13.01 -18.09 -19.52
CA LYS A 607 12.93 -17.01 -20.51
C LYS A 607 14.15 -17.00 -21.42
N HIS A 608 15.35 -16.95 -20.85
CA HIS A 608 16.59 -16.86 -21.60
C HIS A 608 16.83 -18.11 -22.44
N SER A 609 16.54 -19.31 -21.92
CA SER A 609 16.70 -20.56 -22.67
C SER A 609 15.77 -20.64 -23.90
N LEU A 610 14.53 -20.14 -23.81
CA LEU A 610 13.65 -20.02 -24.97
C LEU A 610 14.15 -18.97 -25.99
N GLN A 611 14.57 -17.79 -25.52
CA GLN A 611 15.09 -16.71 -26.38
C GLN A 611 16.38 -17.11 -27.12
N GLU A 612 17.24 -17.89 -26.45
CA GLU A 612 18.45 -18.48 -27.03
C GLU A 612 18.09 -19.51 -28.11
N LYS A 613 17.16 -20.45 -27.82
CA LYS A 613 16.75 -21.45 -28.80
C LYS A 613 16.08 -20.85 -30.04
N MET A 614 15.24 -19.84 -29.85
CA MET A 614 14.66 -19.05 -30.95
C MET A 614 15.74 -18.34 -31.78
N THR A 615 16.80 -17.85 -31.14
CA THR A 615 17.95 -17.25 -31.82
C THR A 615 18.75 -18.30 -32.60
N GLU A 616 19.00 -19.47 -32.03
CA GLU A 616 19.69 -20.58 -32.69
C GLU A 616 18.92 -21.07 -33.93
N ILE A 617 17.61 -21.30 -33.79
CA ILE A 617 16.73 -21.71 -34.90
C ILE A 617 16.80 -20.66 -36.02
N GLY A 618 16.69 -19.38 -35.70
CA GLY A 618 16.77 -18.30 -36.69
C GLY A 618 18.13 -18.18 -37.39
N ILE A 619 19.23 -18.51 -36.71
CA ILE A 619 20.56 -18.55 -37.33
C ILE A 619 20.67 -19.76 -38.28
N ARG A 620 20.20 -20.95 -37.88
CA ARG A 620 20.29 -22.17 -38.69
C ARG A 620 19.35 -22.19 -39.91
N SER A 621 18.18 -21.58 -39.80
CA SER A 621 17.16 -21.54 -40.87
C SER A 621 17.34 -20.40 -41.87
N GLY A 622 18.30 -19.51 -41.64
CA GLY A 622 18.53 -18.37 -42.53
C GLY A 622 17.48 -17.25 -42.39
N TRP A 623 16.96 -16.99 -41.18
CA TRP A 623 16.09 -15.83 -40.87
C TRP A 623 16.81 -14.45 -41.01
N LYS A 624 17.71 -14.30 -41.99
CA LYS A 624 18.38 -13.04 -42.33
C LYS A 624 17.39 -11.95 -42.79
N TYR A 625 16.24 -12.35 -43.32
CA TYR A 625 15.16 -11.46 -43.75
C TYR A 625 13.97 -11.40 -42.79
N ASP A 626 13.81 -12.36 -41.87
CA ASP A 626 12.66 -12.44 -40.95
C ASP A 626 13.01 -11.98 -39.53
N SER A 627 13.43 -10.72 -39.43
CA SER A 627 13.64 -10.03 -38.15
C SER A 627 12.33 -9.94 -37.35
N CYS A 628 11.18 -9.92 -38.03
CA CYS A 628 9.88 -9.67 -37.41
C CYS A 628 9.36 -10.88 -36.61
N LYS A 629 9.28 -12.09 -37.18
CA LYS A 629 8.80 -13.27 -36.42
C LYS A 629 9.68 -13.55 -35.20
N LYS A 630 11.02 -13.46 -35.35
CA LYS A 630 11.97 -13.62 -34.24
C LYS A 630 11.72 -12.63 -33.10
N ASN A 631 11.64 -11.33 -33.44
CA ASN A 631 11.47 -10.30 -32.43
C ASN A 631 10.07 -10.35 -31.79
N PHE A 632 9.02 -10.73 -32.53
CA PHE A 632 7.69 -10.98 -31.96
C PHE A 632 7.76 -12.05 -30.86
N LEU A 633 8.29 -13.23 -31.18
CA LEU A 633 8.33 -14.37 -30.24
C LEU A 633 9.09 -14.01 -28.94
N ILE A 634 10.21 -13.28 -29.06
CA ILE A 634 11.01 -12.78 -27.93
C ILE A 634 10.23 -11.79 -27.05
N GLN A 635 9.41 -10.92 -27.66
CA GLN A 635 8.59 -9.96 -26.93
C GLN A 635 7.34 -10.60 -26.32
N GLU A 636 6.69 -11.55 -27.00
CA GLU A 636 5.50 -12.21 -26.48
C GLU A 636 5.86 -13.13 -25.29
N ILE A 637 7.00 -13.84 -25.32
CA ILE A 637 7.55 -14.49 -24.12
C ILE A 637 7.70 -13.47 -22.98
N SER A 638 8.25 -12.28 -23.28
CA SER A 638 8.47 -11.24 -22.27
C SER A 638 7.15 -10.68 -21.71
N ALA A 639 6.09 -10.60 -22.50
CA ALA A 639 4.75 -10.19 -22.08
C ALA A 639 4.06 -11.28 -21.23
N ILE A 640 4.09 -12.54 -21.68
CA ILE A 640 3.54 -13.71 -20.98
C ILE A 640 4.15 -13.84 -19.58
N LEU A 641 5.49 -13.81 -19.50
CA LEU A 641 6.20 -13.89 -18.23
C LEU A 641 5.99 -12.63 -17.39
N GLY A 642 5.94 -11.45 -18.00
CA GLY A 642 5.55 -10.21 -17.32
C GLY A 642 4.15 -10.26 -16.70
N GLY A 643 3.20 -10.99 -17.31
CA GLY A 643 1.88 -11.26 -16.73
C GLY A 643 1.86 -12.45 -15.76
N LEU A 644 2.89 -13.29 -15.74
CA LEU A 644 3.09 -14.35 -14.76
C LEU A 644 3.55 -13.78 -13.41
N GLU A 645 4.45 -12.78 -13.41
CA GLU A 645 4.88 -12.07 -12.19
C GLU A 645 3.67 -11.54 -11.40
N ASP A 646 2.74 -10.87 -12.08
CA ASP A 646 1.53 -10.30 -11.47
C ASP A 646 0.58 -11.38 -10.94
N HIS A 647 0.55 -12.57 -11.57
CA HIS A 647 -0.20 -13.72 -11.07
C HIS A 647 0.42 -14.30 -9.80
N ILE A 648 1.75 -14.48 -9.79
CA ILE A 648 2.52 -14.97 -8.65
C ILE A 648 2.32 -14.04 -7.45
N LEU A 649 2.46 -12.73 -7.63
CA LEU A 649 2.26 -11.74 -6.56
C LEU A 649 0.85 -11.80 -5.95
N ARG A 650 -0.20 -11.97 -6.77
CA ARG A 650 -1.59 -12.10 -6.30
C ARG A 650 -1.86 -13.42 -5.59
N ARG A 651 -1.16 -14.50 -5.94
CA ARG A 651 -1.26 -15.82 -5.30
C ARG A 651 -0.44 -15.91 -4.01
N LYS A 652 0.76 -15.32 -3.96
CA LYS A 652 1.67 -15.26 -2.80
C LYS A 652 0.92 -14.91 -1.51
N ARG A 653 0.05 -13.88 -1.56
CA ARG A 653 -0.81 -13.48 -0.44
C ARG A 653 -1.66 -14.63 0.10
N ARG A 654 -2.40 -15.32 -0.79
CA ARG A 654 -3.31 -16.42 -0.42
C ARG A 654 -2.57 -17.59 0.19
N VAL A 655 -1.34 -17.85 -0.26
CA VAL A 655 -0.45 -18.84 0.35
C VAL A 655 -0.11 -18.40 1.78
N TYR A 656 0.41 -17.18 1.96
CA TYR A 656 0.84 -16.68 3.28
C TYR A 656 -0.31 -16.61 4.30
N GLU A 657 -1.48 -16.10 3.92
CA GLU A 657 -2.65 -15.92 4.80
C GLU A 657 -3.40 -17.23 5.12
N SER A 658 -3.10 -18.33 4.41
CA SER A 658 -3.84 -19.59 4.56
C SER A 658 -3.72 -20.23 5.94
N LEU A 659 -2.61 -20.00 6.66
CA LEU A 659 -2.40 -20.52 8.01
C LEU A 659 -3.41 -19.91 9.00
N THR A 660 -3.41 -18.58 9.16
CA THR A 660 -4.34 -17.86 10.05
C THR A 660 -5.80 -18.06 9.65
N ALA A 661 -6.09 -18.11 8.34
CA ALA A 661 -7.44 -18.36 7.85
C ALA A 661 -7.94 -19.78 8.19
N SER A 662 -7.06 -20.79 8.14
CA SER A 662 -7.41 -22.17 8.53
C SER A 662 -7.67 -22.26 10.04
N VAL A 663 -6.78 -21.71 10.87
CA VAL A 663 -6.95 -21.69 12.33
C VAL A 663 -8.23 -20.93 12.74
N GLN A 664 -8.53 -19.80 12.10
CA GLN A 664 -9.77 -19.06 12.36
C GLN A 664 -11.02 -19.86 11.96
N SER A 665 -10.97 -20.61 10.85
CA SER A 665 -12.08 -21.48 10.42
C SER A 665 -12.36 -22.57 11.44
N ASP A 666 -11.31 -23.26 11.92
CA ASP A 666 -11.40 -24.37 12.86
C ASP A 666 -11.86 -23.89 14.26
N LEU A 667 -11.42 -22.71 14.69
CA LEU A 667 -11.84 -22.10 15.97
C LEU A 667 -13.19 -21.38 15.91
N LYS A 668 -13.83 -21.27 14.74
CA LYS A 668 -15.09 -20.52 14.58
C LYS A 668 -16.19 -21.03 15.51
N LEU A 669 -16.40 -22.35 15.59
CA LEU A 669 -17.41 -22.95 16.47
C LEU A 669 -17.09 -22.71 17.95
N CYS A 670 -15.80 -22.77 18.33
CA CYS A 670 -15.34 -22.45 19.68
C CYS A 670 -15.66 -20.98 20.06
N TYR A 671 -15.47 -20.03 19.14
CA TYR A 671 -15.86 -18.64 19.34
C TYR A 671 -17.38 -18.46 19.42
N GLU A 672 -18.15 -19.16 18.59
CA GLU A 672 -19.62 -19.12 18.63
C GLU A 672 -20.17 -19.71 19.94
N GLU A 673 -19.66 -20.86 20.41
CA GLU A 673 -19.95 -21.46 21.72
C GLU A 673 -19.65 -20.48 22.86
N ALA A 674 -18.44 -19.91 22.89
CA ALA A 674 -18.00 -19.00 23.95
C ALA A 674 -18.78 -17.68 23.97
N ALA A 675 -19.24 -17.16 22.82
CA ALA A 675 -20.02 -15.93 22.72
C ALA A 675 -21.42 -16.00 23.36
N GLN A 676 -21.99 -17.21 23.52
CA GLN A 676 -23.31 -17.42 24.15
C GLN A 676 -23.25 -17.42 25.68
N ILE A 677 -22.06 -17.54 26.27
CA ILE A 677 -21.90 -17.67 27.72
C ILE A 677 -22.24 -16.35 28.41
N THR A 678 -23.20 -16.41 29.34
CA THR A 678 -23.69 -15.28 30.14
C THR A 678 -23.79 -15.67 31.63
N GLY A 679 -24.13 -14.71 32.50
CA GLY A 679 -24.41 -14.90 33.93
C GLY A 679 -23.20 -15.05 34.87
N LYS A 680 -23.45 -15.33 36.16
CA LYS A 680 -22.43 -15.44 37.23
C LYS A 680 -21.17 -16.23 36.80
N LYS A 681 -19.97 -15.69 37.00
CA LYS A 681 -18.67 -16.27 36.57
C LYS A 681 -18.48 -16.46 35.04
N ALA A 682 -19.25 -15.76 34.19
CA ALA A 682 -19.10 -15.84 32.72
C ALA A 682 -17.65 -15.67 32.24
N CYS A 683 -16.88 -14.74 32.81
CA CYS A 683 -15.48 -14.50 32.39
C CYS A 683 -14.61 -15.77 32.41
N GLU A 684 -14.65 -16.55 33.49
CA GLU A 684 -13.86 -17.79 33.58
C GLU A 684 -14.48 -18.90 32.73
N ARG A 685 -15.82 -19.06 32.72
CA ARG A 685 -16.48 -20.02 31.82
C ARG A 685 -16.12 -19.78 30.35
N MET A 686 -16.01 -18.53 29.92
CA MET A 686 -15.61 -18.17 28.55
C MET A 686 -14.15 -18.50 28.28
N LYS A 687 -13.23 -18.17 29.18
CA LYS A 687 -11.82 -18.60 29.06
C LYS A 687 -11.70 -20.11 28.98
N ASP A 688 -12.45 -20.84 29.80
CA ASP A 688 -12.40 -22.30 29.84
C ASP A 688 -13.07 -22.93 28.62
N ALA A 689 -14.13 -22.32 28.07
CA ALA A 689 -14.69 -22.73 26.78
C ALA A 689 -13.67 -22.52 25.64
N ILE A 690 -13.02 -21.35 25.58
CA ILE A 690 -11.96 -21.07 24.60
C ILE A 690 -10.79 -22.06 24.76
N ARG A 691 -10.32 -22.31 25.98
CA ARG A 691 -9.26 -23.28 26.28
C ARG A 691 -9.64 -24.68 25.80
N ARG A 692 -10.77 -25.23 26.25
CA ARG A 692 -11.25 -26.57 25.83
C ARG A 692 -11.47 -26.66 24.33
N GLY A 693 -11.99 -25.61 23.69
CA GLY A 693 -12.17 -25.56 22.24
C GLY A 693 -10.85 -25.60 21.48
N VAL A 694 -9.84 -24.84 21.92
CA VAL A 694 -8.48 -24.87 21.36
C VAL A 694 -7.79 -26.22 21.65
N ASP A 695 -7.84 -26.73 22.88
CA ASP A 695 -7.29 -28.05 23.25
C ASP A 695 -7.88 -29.16 22.36
N ARG A 696 -9.20 -29.16 22.15
CA ARG A 696 -9.93 -30.07 21.24
C ARG A 696 -9.42 -29.94 19.80
N GLN A 697 -9.40 -28.72 19.25
CA GLN A 697 -8.95 -28.50 17.86
C GLN A 697 -7.47 -28.84 17.66
N VAL A 698 -6.60 -28.59 18.64
CA VAL A 698 -5.18 -29.01 18.59
C VAL A 698 -5.04 -30.54 18.66
N ALA A 699 -5.86 -31.23 19.46
CA ALA A 699 -5.89 -32.70 19.48
C ALA A 699 -6.39 -33.30 18.16
N GLU A 700 -7.33 -32.64 17.48
CA GLU A 700 -7.85 -33.00 16.15
C GLU A 700 -6.90 -32.61 14.99
N GLY A 701 -5.76 -31.95 15.26
CA GLY A 701 -4.76 -31.62 14.24
C GLY A 701 -4.95 -30.28 13.52
N MET A 702 -5.51 -29.26 14.19
CA MET A 702 -5.72 -27.91 13.63
C MET A 702 -4.46 -27.28 13.00
N PHE A 703 -3.27 -27.50 13.59
CA PHE A 703 -2.02 -26.94 13.06
C PHE A 703 -1.54 -27.72 11.82
N GLU A 704 -1.70 -29.03 11.81
CA GLU A 704 -1.44 -29.90 10.66
C GLU A 704 -2.35 -29.55 9.48
N ARG A 705 -3.67 -29.37 9.71
CA ARG A 705 -4.60 -28.90 8.69
C ARG A 705 -4.23 -27.53 8.13
N ALA A 706 -3.74 -26.62 8.97
CA ALA A 706 -3.23 -25.32 8.52
C ALA A 706 -1.98 -25.48 7.62
N GLN A 707 -1.03 -26.34 7.99
CA GLN A 707 0.12 -26.70 7.14
C GLN A 707 -0.32 -27.30 5.80
N GLU A 708 -1.20 -28.31 5.81
CA GLU A 708 -1.77 -28.93 4.61
C GLU A 708 -2.45 -27.90 3.71
N ARG A 709 -3.19 -26.95 4.30
CA ARG A 709 -3.85 -25.86 3.58
C ARG A 709 -2.85 -24.97 2.87
N MET A 710 -1.71 -24.65 3.50
CA MET A 710 -0.64 -23.87 2.88
C MET A 710 0.08 -24.64 1.78
N GLN A 711 0.41 -25.91 2.01
CA GLN A 711 1.00 -26.81 1.01
C GLN A 711 0.09 -26.94 -0.23
N HIS A 712 -1.23 -27.08 -0.02
CA HIS A 712 -2.21 -27.08 -1.11
C HIS A 712 -2.24 -25.75 -1.88
N GLN A 713 -2.11 -24.59 -1.21
CA GLN A 713 -1.97 -23.30 -1.90
C GLN A 713 -0.66 -23.20 -2.71
N PHE A 714 0.45 -23.76 -2.24
CA PHE A 714 1.69 -23.87 -3.04
C PHE A 714 1.50 -24.77 -4.26
N GLN A 715 0.83 -25.91 -4.14
CA GLN A 715 0.54 -26.79 -5.28
C GLN A 715 -0.39 -26.11 -6.30
N GLN A 716 -1.45 -25.41 -5.85
CA GLN A 716 -2.29 -24.59 -6.74
C GLN A 716 -1.49 -23.49 -7.46
N LEU A 717 -0.49 -22.89 -6.81
CA LEU A 717 0.40 -21.92 -7.43
C LEU A 717 1.33 -22.58 -8.46
N LYS A 718 1.92 -23.74 -8.15
CA LYS A 718 2.75 -24.52 -9.09
C LYS A 718 1.97 -24.84 -10.36
N THR A 719 0.81 -25.49 -10.22
CA THR A 719 -0.06 -25.84 -11.34
C THR A 719 -0.50 -24.60 -12.13
N GLY A 720 -0.95 -23.54 -11.45
CA GLY A 720 -1.38 -22.30 -12.12
C GLY A 720 -0.26 -21.55 -12.86
N ILE A 721 1.00 -21.68 -12.43
CA ILE A 721 2.17 -21.19 -13.18
C ILE A 721 2.36 -22.02 -14.46
N VAL A 722 2.42 -23.35 -14.32
CA VAL A 722 2.68 -24.28 -15.43
C VAL A 722 1.59 -24.19 -16.51
N GLU A 723 0.32 -24.23 -16.11
CA GLU A 723 -0.83 -24.10 -17.01
C GLU A 723 -0.81 -22.76 -17.77
N LYS A 724 -0.53 -21.65 -17.06
CA LYS A 724 -0.47 -20.32 -17.68
C LYS A 724 0.67 -20.24 -18.70
N VAL A 725 1.86 -20.72 -18.36
CA VAL A 725 3.01 -20.72 -19.29
C VAL A 725 2.75 -21.63 -20.48
N LYS A 726 2.32 -22.89 -20.25
CA LYS A 726 2.04 -23.87 -21.30
C LYS A 726 0.94 -23.40 -22.24
N GLY A 727 -0.17 -22.88 -21.71
CA GLY A 727 -1.28 -22.34 -22.49
C GLY A 727 -0.86 -21.13 -23.33
N SER A 728 -0.18 -20.14 -22.73
CA SER A 728 0.25 -18.94 -23.46
C SER A 728 1.31 -19.22 -24.53
N ILE A 729 2.28 -20.12 -24.27
CA ILE A 729 3.25 -20.55 -25.28
C ILE A 729 2.55 -21.34 -26.40
N THR A 730 1.63 -22.25 -26.06
CA THR A 730 0.84 -22.99 -27.06
C THR A 730 0.09 -22.03 -27.98
N THR A 731 -0.55 -20.99 -27.44
CA THR A 731 -1.19 -19.93 -28.23
C THR A 731 -0.17 -19.23 -29.13
N MET A 732 0.93 -18.71 -28.58
CA MET A 732 1.99 -18.02 -29.33
C MET A 732 2.55 -18.84 -30.50
N LEU A 733 2.86 -20.13 -30.28
CA LEU A 733 3.40 -21.01 -31.30
C LEU A 733 2.36 -21.34 -32.38
N THR A 734 1.09 -21.48 -32.02
CA THR A 734 0.01 -21.67 -32.99
C THR A 734 -0.21 -20.42 -33.85
N LEU A 735 -0.14 -19.22 -33.27
CA LEU A 735 -0.20 -17.94 -34.00
C LEU A 735 0.95 -17.79 -35.01
N ALA A 736 2.16 -18.18 -34.61
CA ALA A 736 3.33 -18.15 -35.48
C ALA A 736 3.29 -19.24 -36.57
N SER A 737 2.57 -20.35 -36.36
CA SER A 737 2.32 -21.38 -37.40
C SER A 737 1.21 -21.03 -38.39
N SER A 738 0.22 -20.20 -38.00
CA SER A 738 -0.99 -19.98 -38.81
C SER A 738 -0.83 -18.94 -39.92
N GLN A 739 0.40 -18.54 -40.27
CA GLN A 739 0.67 -17.43 -41.18
C GLN A 739 0.57 -17.78 -42.68
N GLY A 740 0.11 -18.99 -43.03
CA GLY A 740 0.09 -19.49 -44.41
C GLY A 740 -1.29 -19.72 -45.05
N ASP A 741 -2.38 -19.73 -44.29
CA ASP A 741 -3.74 -19.85 -44.88
C ASP A 741 -4.15 -18.54 -45.55
N GLY A 742 -4.72 -18.62 -46.75
CA GLY A 742 -4.96 -17.47 -47.65
C GLY A 742 -5.92 -16.38 -47.17
N LEU A 743 -6.46 -16.49 -45.95
CA LEU A 743 -7.43 -15.61 -45.29
C LEU A 743 -6.87 -14.23 -44.87
N TYR A 744 -5.54 -14.05 -44.86
CA TYR A 744 -4.91 -12.84 -44.30
C TYR A 744 -4.60 -11.72 -45.31
N LYS A 745 -4.93 -11.89 -46.60
CA LYS A 745 -4.61 -10.92 -47.67
C LYS A 745 -5.31 -9.56 -47.56
N GLU A 746 -6.31 -9.43 -46.69
CA GLU A 746 -7.11 -8.20 -46.53
C GLU A 746 -6.90 -7.50 -45.16
N LEU A 747 -5.89 -7.90 -44.37
CA LEU A 747 -5.54 -7.15 -43.17
C LEU A 747 -5.04 -5.73 -43.52
N ALA A 748 -5.58 -4.73 -42.82
CA ALA A 748 -5.27 -3.33 -43.05
C ALA A 748 -3.78 -2.97 -42.88
N ASP A 749 -3.25 -2.09 -43.74
CA ASP A 749 -1.86 -1.61 -43.66
C ASP A 749 -1.58 -0.85 -42.35
N VAL A 750 -0.69 -1.43 -41.53
CA VAL A 750 -0.21 -0.89 -40.24
C VAL A 750 1.24 -0.42 -40.29
N GLY A 751 1.86 -0.36 -41.48
CA GLY A 751 3.27 -0.01 -41.64
C GLY A 751 3.62 1.41 -41.17
N SER A 752 2.65 2.34 -41.19
CA SER A 752 2.79 3.68 -40.58
C SER A 752 2.89 3.62 -39.05
N GLU A 753 2.01 2.86 -38.42
CA GLU A 753 1.91 2.66 -36.97
C GLU A 753 3.14 1.92 -36.45
N TYR A 754 3.59 0.89 -37.18
CA TYR A 754 4.84 0.19 -36.90
C TYR A 754 6.04 1.16 -36.91
N LYS A 755 6.21 1.97 -37.96
CA LYS A 755 7.30 2.96 -38.07
C LYS A 755 7.23 4.05 -36.99
N GLU A 756 6.05 4.44 -36.52
CA GLU A 756 5.94 5.34 -35.35
C GLU A 756 6.36 4.62 -34.08
N MET A 757 5.88 3.39 -33.85
CA MET A 757 6.21 2.62 -32.65
C MET A 757 7.70 2.28 -32.54
N GLU A 758 8.35 1.99 -33.66
CA GLU A 758 9.79 1.73 -33.72
C GLU A 758 10.60 2.97 -33.27
N LYS A 759 10.17 4.18 -33.68
CA LYS A 759 10.74 5.45 -33.18
C LYS A 759 10.50 5.63 -31.68
N LEU A 760 9.29 5.36 -31.18
CA LEU A 760 8.96 5.45 -29.75
C LEU A 760 9.84 4.48 -28.93
N HIS A 761 10.04 3.25 -29.40
CA HIS A 761 10.89 2.26 -28.76
C HIS A 761 12.40 2.62 -28.80
N ARG A 762 12.86 3.34 -29.83
CA ARG A 762 14.22 3.92 -29.86
C ARG A 762 14.37 5.05 -28.84
N SER A 763 13.46 6.02 -28.82
CA SER A 763 13.49 7.14 -27.86
C SER A 763 13.41 6.67 -26.39
N LEU A 764 12.67 5.59 -26.09
CA LEU A 764 12.69 4.96 -24.77
C LEU A 764 14.10 4.54 -24.32
N ARG A 765 14.90 3.99 -25.26
CA ARG A 765 16.25 3.50 -25.03
C ARG A 765 17.22 4.66 -24.76
N GLU A 766 17.13 5.70 -25.59
CA GLU A 766 17.88 6.96 -25.44
C GLU A 766 17.58 7.63 -24.08
N VAL A 767 16.32 7.68 -23.66
CA VAL A 767 15.92 8.24 -22.35
C VAL A 767 16.51 7.41 -21.19
N ALA A 768 16.56 6.08 -21.32
CA ALA A 768 17.15 5.19 -20.31
C ALA A 768 18.68 5.33 -20.21
N GLU A 769 19.37 5.48 -21.34
CA GLU A 769 20.82 5.70 -21.39
C GLU A 769 21.20 7.08 -20.83
N ASN A 770 20.49 8.14 -21.24
CA ASN A 770 20.67 9.47 -20.69
C ASN A 770 20.43 9.52 -19.16
N ALA A 771 19.45 8.76 -18.65
CA ALA A 771 19.22 8.66 -17.21
C ALA A 771 20.38 7.94 -16.48
N ARG A 772 20.98 6.91 -17.06
CA ARG A 772 22.17 6.23 -16.52
C ARG A 772 23.39 7.15 -16.50
N LEU A 773 23.67 7.85 -17.61
CA LEU A 773 24.77 8.79 -17.73
C LEU A 773 24.67 9.91 -16.69
N ARG A 774 23.47 10.50 -16.51
CA ARG A 774 23.22 11.52 -15.47
C ARG A 774 23.48 10.99 -14.06
N LYS A 775 23.04 9.77 -13.74
CA LYS A 775 23.29 9.15 -12.42
C LYS A 775 24.79 8.92 -12.17
N GLY A 776 25.50 8.37 -13.17
CA GLY A 776 26.95 8.17 -13.08
C GLY A 776 27.72 9.49 -12.91
N MET A 777 27.33 10.53 -13.63
CA MET A 777 27.93 11.86 -13.50
C MET A 777 27.62 12.51 -12.15
N GLN A 778 26.43 12.31 -11.59
CA GLN A 778 26.07 12.81 -10.25
C GLN A 778 26.82 12.07 -9.13
N GLU A 779 26.98 10.75 -9.24
CA GLU A 779 27.82 9.95 -8.31
C GLU A 779 29.30 10.33 -8.42
N PHE A 780 29.80 10.65 -9.63
CA PHE A 780 31.15 11.16 -9.85
C PHE A 780 31.36 12.53 -9.17
N LEU A 781 30.43 13.48 -9.36
CA LEU A 781 30.50 14.80 -8.72
C LEU A 781 30.40 14.74 -7.19
N LEU A 782 29.59 13.84 -6.65
CA LEU A 782 29.50 13.59 -5.21
C LEU A 782 30.80 12.99 -4.64
N ARG A 783 31.53 12.16 -5.40
CA ARG A 783 32.86 11.66 -5.02
C ARG A 783 33.99 12.67 -5.23
N ALA A 784 33.84 13.59 -6.19
CA ALA A 784 34.80 14.65 -6.49
C ALA A 784 34.66 15.89 -5.59
N SER A 785 33.63 15.94 -4.74
CA SER A 785 33.43 17.00 -3.74
C SER A 785 34.45 16.82 -2.60
N PRO A 786 35.40 17.77 -2.38
CA PRO A 786 36.41 17.60 -1.34
C PRO A 786 35.77 17.57 0.04
N SER A 787 36.04 16.52 0.82
CA SER A 787 35.82 16.58 2.25
C SER A 787 36.72 17.67 2.83
N LYS A 788 36.16 18.56 3.66
CA LYS A 788 36.96 19.50 4.48
C LYS A 788 37.65 18.72 5.61
N ALA A 789 38.63 17.90 5.25
CA ALA A 789 39.65 17.46 6.19
C ALA A 789 40.50 18.69 6.57
N GLY A 790 40.61 18.98 7.86
CA GLY A 790 41.52 20.02 8.35
C GLY A 790 42.98 19.66 8.00
N PRO A 791 43.89 20.65 7.95
CA PRO A 791 45.29 20.39 7.63
C PRO A 791 45.91 19.46 8.68
N PRO A 792 46.84 18.56 8.29
CA PRO A 792 47.56 17.73 9.24
C PRO A 792 48.40 18.63 10.13
N GLY A 793 48.22 18.50 11.46
CA GLY A 793 49.04 19.23 12.42
C GLY A 793 50.50 18.79 12.32
N THR A 794 51.37 19.69 11.87
CA THR A 794 52.81 19.54 12.02
C THR A 794 53.17 19.58 13.50
N SER A 795 53.78 18.52 13.99
CA SER A 795 54.32 18.43 15.34
C SER A 795 55.51 19.38 15.52
N LEU A 796 55.40 20.29 16.48
CA LEU A 796 56.50 20.85 17.29
C LEU A 796 55.91 21.34 18.62
#